data_AF-H2C8W5-F1
#
_entry.id   AF-H2C8W5-F1
#
_cell.length_a   1.000
_cell.length_b   1.000
_cell.length_c   1.000
_cell.angle_alpha   90.00
_cell.angle_beta   90.00
_cell.angle_gamma   90.00
#
_symmetry.space_group_name_H-M   'P 1'
#
loop_
_entity.id
_entity.type
_entity.pdbx_description
1 polymer ?
#
loop_
_entity_poly.entity_id
_entity_poly.type
_entity_poly.pdbx_seq_one_letter_code
_entity_poly.pdbx_strand_id
1 'polypeptide(L)'
;MNVKLPRIENVYRLDIPRGLQLSVRRVKNTFQLATTAIEQPKVELYPSLRVEGDLWRYQSGNNLVEVEGGKERIIKCNLFECEKAWEVFYAKVDDSIEPILRLGNKYVFDRRVYSKVIRRDSSFLLINGKDSLVLMGGKEIPVEPPLSARFSLAGISLLYQDETLFIDWGGRRTNFNIRGTVLHFQDGDLVYKNEEGALIRNGKAIGICREEAEVVFLSRDRAILSCGKNLMIYYNSGWINLSRDFDIRRSSASENYIVVTDNGKTAVYDMDLFQLFGFKPCTTGVGLRKGIFINESLITSVIDLGELETMTLEVMSEGEGKLKLPKGYEISTLGSVTALDYSRDHEYSNYLIENLGRDSIIDLTIRSPFLEQTFKFELPSANITVSFEGILQCAKDGGKVKVGEGNCVLLGSAMLSKALKSASLLRIDIEGHKFILKLEPNQRYLKVFLSLFLYNIKNIFPLKLTLEVDTKEVYTTELILTRTFVDPPREWRSEIRDLGHVKVRIWRSENDLFVWERKWYTPTYDQKLVINKFTQETKGSKVSLVKVPGKPPFISLGLENVIENVVLKVEGNYLIVEPIVRTLIPLQVYYGTSVYTGFPVKILLPLDPVYNRVIIRSFVGNIIFEKELEMNSLNIALNNAIKVATAIKDRLESIGVL
;
A
#
# COMPACT_ATOMS: atom_id res chain seq x y z
N MET A 1 19.10 -22.87 18.51
CA MET A 1 18.20 -23.81 17.79
C MET A 1 18.74 -24.04 16.38
N ASN A 2 18.64 -25.26 15.85
CA ASN A 2 19.23 -25.65 14.56
C ASN A 2 18.13 -26.03 13.57
N VAL A 3 18.12 -25.40 12.41
CA VAL A 3 17.22 -25.74 11.30
C VAL A 3 18.05 -26.22 10.13
N LYS A 4 17.62 -27.32 9.49
CA LYS A 4 18.26 -27.86 8.30
C LYS A 4 17.65 -27.22 7.05
N LEU A 5 18.50 -26.69 6.19
CA LEU A 5 18.16 -26.12 4.90
C LEU A 5 18.89 -26.89 3.78
N PRO A 6 18.30 -27.00 2.58
CA PRO A 6 19.00 -27.62 1.46
C PRO A 6 20.25 -26.82 1.08
N ARG A 7 21.32 -27.50 0.67
CA ARG A 7 22.57 -26.80 0.30
C ARG A 7 22.46 -26.21 -1.12
N ILE A 8 22.67 -24.90 -1.23
CA ILE A 8 22.72 -24.20 -2.53
C ILE A 8 24.17 -24.19 -3.02
N GLU A 9 24.43 -24.86 -4.15
CA GLU A 9 25.79 -24.87 -4.72
C GLU A 9 26.02 -23.70 -5.65
N ASN A 10 25.07 -23.46 -6.55
CA ASN A 10 25.18 -22.42 -7.57
C ASN A 10 23.82 -21.75 -7.79
N VAL A 11 23.86 -20.44 -8.03
CA VAL A 11 22.72 -19.64 -8.45
C VAL A 11 23.15 -18.79 -9.63
N TYR A 12 22.38 -18.86 -10.72
CA TYR A 12 22.61 -18.04 -11.90
C TYR A 12 21.29 -17.68 -12.56
N ARG A 13 21.29 -16.64 -13.38
CA ARG A 13 20.12 -16.21 -14.15
C ARG A 13 20.27 -16.69 -15.58
N LEU A 14 19.21 -17.29 -16.12
CA LEU A 14 19.15 -17.65 -17.53
C LEU A 14 18.54 -16.50 -18.33
N ASP A 15 19.11 -16.23 -19.49
CA ASP A 15 18.53 -15.32 -20.47
C ASP A 15 17.74 -16.15 -21.49
N ILE A 16 16.41 -16.17 -21.33
CA ILE A 16 15.49 -16.94 -22.15
C ILE A 16 14.36 -16.02 -22.60
N PRO A 17 13.98 -16.03 -23.89
CA PRO A 17 12.84 -15.27 -24.38
C PRO A 17 11.55 -15.57 -23.60
N ARG A 18 10.72 -14.54 -23.41
CA ARG A 18 9.46 -14.65 -22.65
C ARG A 18 8.45 -15.52 -23.41
N GLY A 19 7.62 -16.26 -22.68
CA GLY A 19 6.52 -17.05 -23.22
C GLY A 19 6.89 -18.48 -23.65
N LEU A 20 8.17 -18.85 -23.57
CA LEU A 20 8.61 -20.22 -23.78
C LEU A 20 8.30 -21.09 -22.56
N GLN A 21 7.75 -22.29 -22.77
CA GLN A 21 7.63 -23.28 -21.69
C GLN A 21 8.98 -23.98 -21.52
N LEU A 22 9.35 -24.24 -20.27
CA LEU A 22 10.65 -24.79 -19.88
C LEU A 22 10.51 -26.20 -19.34
N SER A 23 11.52 -27.02 -19.61
CA SER A 23 11.73 -28.34 -19.02
C SER A 23 13.23 -28.55 -18.81
N VAL A 24 13.60 -29.39 -17.84
CA VAL A 24 14.99 -29.76 -17.61
C VAL A 24 15.16 -31.23 -17.96
N ARG A 25 15.98 -31.51 -18.98
CA ARG A 25 16.30 -32.87 -19.40
C ARG A 25 17.59 -33.32 -18.74
N ARG A 26 17.55 -34.48 -18.09
CA ARG A 26 18.76 -35.17 -17.60
C ARG A 26 19.33 -36.05 -18.71
N VAL A 27 20.62 -35.89 -18.98
CA VAL A 27 21.39 -36.77 -19.88
C VAL A 27 22.58 -37.28 -19.10
N LYS A 28 22.51 -38.54 -18.64
CA LYS A 28 23.48 -39.14 -17.72
C LYS A 28 23.63 -38.29 -16.44
N ASN A 29 24.77 -37.62 -16.27
CA ASN A 29 25.09 -36.77 -15.13
C ASN A 29 25.01 -35.27 -15.44
N THR A 30 24.51 -34.90 -16.62
CA THR A 30 24.34 -33.51 -17.05
C THR A 30 22.85 -33.14 -17.06
N PHE A 31 22.58 -31.86 -16.81
CA PHE A 31 21.23 -31.29 -16.94
C PHE A 31 21.24 -30.25 -18.05
N GLN A 32 20.28 -30.37 -18.96
CA GLN A 32 20.15 -29.49 -20.12
C GLN A 32 18.78 -28.83 -20.11
N LEU A 33 18.72 -27.56 -20.51
CA LEU A 33 17.47 -26.85 -20.69
C LEU A 33 16.84 -27.24 -22.03
N ALA A 34 15.57 -27.61 -22.00
CA ALA A 34 14.75 -27.79 -23.20
C ALA A 34 13.52 -26.90 -23.11
N THR A 35 13.20 -26.20 -24.20
CA THR A 35 12.08 -25.28 -24.29
C THR A 35 11.16 -25.62 -25.45
N THR A 36 10.03 -24.91 -25.57
CA THR A 36 9.12 -25.00 -26.72
C THR A 36 9.58 -24.24 -27.96
N ALA A 37 10.81 -23.69 -27.95
CA ALA A 37 11.38 -23.02 -29.12
C ALA A 37 11.54 -24.00 -30.30
N ILE A 38 11.44 -23.49 -31.51
CA ILE A 38 11.70 -24.24 -32.75
C ILE A 38 13.20 -24.48 -32.89
N GLU A 39 13.97 -23.45 -32.54
CA GLU A 39 15.42 -23.48 -32.47
C GLU A 39 15.87 -22.75 -31.20
N GLN A 40 16.83 -23.31 -30.48
CA GLN A 40 17.40 -22.73 -29.27
C GLN A 40 18.90 -23.02 -29.18
N PRO A 41 19.67 -22.23 -28.41
CA PRO A 41 21.02 -22.56 -28.04
C PRO A 41 21.08 -23.87 -27.25
N LYS A 42 22.26 -24.49 -27.25
CA LYS A 42 22.53 -25.63 -26.38
C LYS A 42 22.93 -25.10 -25.01
N VAL A 43 22.04 -25.27 -24.03
CA VAL A 43 22.19 -24.77 -22.67
C VAL A 43 22.36 -25.94 -21.69
N GLU A 44 23.56 -26.10 -21.17
CA GLU A 44 23.89 -27.02 -20.08
C GLU A 44 23.83 -26.28 -18.75
N LEU A 45 23.03 -26.78 -17.81
CA LEU A 45 22.76 -26.18 -16.50
C LEU A 45 23.72 -26.72 -15.43
N TYR A 46 24.21 -27.95 -15.58
CA TYR A 46 25.11 -28.62 -14.64
C TYR A 46 25.90 -29.72 -15.37
N PRO A 47 27.20 -29.95 -15.07
CA PRO A 47 27.99 -29.52 -13.89
C PRO A 47 28.42 -28.05 -13.83
N SER A 48 28.39 -27.34 -14.95
CA SER A 48 28.66 -25.90 -15.02
C SER A 48 27.71 -25.27 -16.03
N LEU A 49 27.28 -24.03 -15.80
CA LEU A 49 26.49 -23.31 -16.79
C LEU A 49 27.32 -23.12 -18.06
N ARG A 50 26.87 -23.69 -19.19
CA ARG A 50 27.47 -23.50 -20.51
C ARG A 50 26.37 -23.22 -21.52
N VAL A 51 26.54 -22.16 -22.30
CA VAL A 51 25.63 -21.77 -23.37
C VAL A 51 26.43 -21.74 -24.67
N GLU A 52 26.09 -22.62 -25.60
CA GLU A 52 26.69 -22.70 -26.94
C GLU A 52 25.68 -22.16 -27.97
N GLY A 53 26.04 -21.04 -28.60
CA GLY A 53 25.16 -20.27 -29.51
C GLY A 53 24.27 -19.26 -28.75
N ASP A 54 23.57 -18.40 -29.51
CA ASP A 54 22.71 -17.35 -28.97
C ASP A 54 21.38 -17.17 -29.74
N LEU A 55 21.18 -17.96 -30.80
CA LEU A 55 19.99 -17.90 -31.66
C LEU A 55 18.80 -18.64 -31.03
N TRP A 56 17.72 -17.90 -30.81
CA TRP A 56 16.41 -18.45 -30.49
C TRP A 56 15.44 -18.17 -31.61
N ARG A 57 14.67 -19.18 -32.03
CA ARG A 57 13.53 -19.00 -32.92
C ARG A 57 12.30 -19.68 -32.36
N TYR A 58 11.22 -18.93 -32.20
CA TYR A 58 9.99 -19.44 -31.62
C TYR A 58 8.76 -18.76 -32.21
N GLN A 59 7.61 -19.42 -32.06
CA GLN A 59 6.35 -18.91 -32.56
C GLN A 59 5.67 -18.02 -31.53
N SER A 60 5.22 -16.83 -31.94
CA SER A 60 4.36 -15.94 -31.17
C SER A 60 3.14 -15.54 -32.02
N GLY A 61 1.98 -16.13 -31.74
CA GLY A 61 0.81 -16.05 -32.62
C GLY A 61 1.11 -16.62 -34.01
N ASN A 62 0.83 -15.85 -35.06
CA ASN A 62 1.13 -16.22 -36.46
C ASN A 62 2.54 -15.77 -36.92
N ASN A 63 3.34 -15.17 -36.04
CA ASN A 63 4.66 -14.68 -36.40
C ASN A 63 5.76 -15.62 -35.88
N LEU A 64 6.86 -15.68 -36.63
CA LEU A 64 8.11 -16.24 -36.16
C LEU A 64 8.91 -15.11 -35.49
N VAL A 65 9.40 -15.36 -34.28
CA VAL A 65 10.26 -14.43 -33.55
C VAL A 65 11.66 -15.02 -33.54
N GLU A 66 12.63 -14.21 -33.97
CA GLU A 66 14.05 -14.51 -33.93
C GLU A 66 14.73 -13.60 -32.89
N VAL A 67 15.52 -14.18 -32.00
CA VAL A 67 16.33 -13.45 -31.03
C VAL A 67 17.78 -13.90 -31.19
N GLU A 68 18.66 -12.97 -31.56
CA GLU A 68 20.09 -13.19 -31.75
C GLU A 68 20.85 -11.97 -31.20
N GLY A 69 21.93 -12.17 -30.44
CA GLY A 69 22.66 -11.08 -29.78
C GLY A 69 21.79 -10.19 -28.87
N GLY A 70 20.71 -10.75 -28.29
CA GLY A 70 19.74 -10.03 -27.47
C GLY A 70 18.80 -9.09 -28.23
N LYS A 71 18.83 -9.10 -29.57
CA LYS A 71 17.93 -8.30 -30.41
C LYS A 71 16.79 -9.17 -30.93
N GLU A 72 15.56 -8.72 -30.68
CA GLU A 72 14.36 -9.39 -31.17
C GLU A 72 14.00 -8.87 -32.58
N ARG A 73 13.67 -9.79 -33.48
CA ARG A 73 13.16 -9.54 -34.82
C ARG A 73 11.92 -10.37 -35.06
N ILE A 74 10.86 -9.72 -35.52
CA ILE A 74 9.62 -10.40 -35.92
C ILE A 74 9.71 -10.69 -37.41
N ILE A 75 9.76 -11.97 -37.77
CA ILE A 75 9.74 -12.45 -39.14
C ILE A 75 8.29 -12.77 -39.49
N LYS A 76 7.70 -11.92 -40.34
CA LYS A 76 6.38 -12.18 -40.91
C LYS A 76 6.53 -13.15 -42.07
N CYS A 77 5.56 -14.05 -42.23
CA CYS A 77 5.47 -14.83 -43.44
C CYS A 77 5.14 -13.92 -44.63
N ASN A 78 6.01 -13.92 -45.65
CA ASN A 78 5.87 -13.08 -46.84
C ASN A 78 5.16 -13.77 -48.01
N LEU A 79 4.62 -14.98 -47.81
CA LEU A 79 3.82 -15.66 -48.83
C LEU A 79 2.45 -15.00 -48.93
N PHE A 80 1.95 -14.80 -50.15
CA PHE A 80 0.60 -14.25 -50.37
C PHE A 80 -0.49 -15.10 -49.69
N GLU A 81 -0.29 -16.41 -49.61
CA GLU A 81 -1.18 -17.32 -48.89
C GLU A 81 -1.19 -17.09 -47.37
N CYS A 82 -0.12 -16.52 -46.79
CA CYS A 82 -0.06 -16.22 -45.36
C CYS A 82 -1.00 -15.10 -44.95
N GLU A 83 -1.27 -14.13 -45.82
CA GLU A 83 -2.28 -13.09 -45.57
C GLU A 83 -3.71 -13.67 -45.53
N LYS A 84 -3.93 -14.81 -46.20
CA LYS A 84 -5.22 -15.51 -46.25
C LYS A 84 -5.34 -16.61 -45.19
N ALA A 85 -4.24 -16.96 -44.52
CA ALA A 85 -4.21 -18.01 -43.51
C ALA A 85 -4.84 -17.52 -42.20
N TRP A 86 -5.69 -18.36 -41.61
CA TRP A 86 -6.24 -18.09 -40.28
C TRP A 86 -5.17 -18.28 -39.20
N GLU A 87 -4.35 -19.31 -39.35
CA GLU A 87 -3.24 -19.64 -38.47
C GLU A 87 -2.01 -20.00 -39.29
N VAL A 88 -0.84 -19.59 -38.80
CA VAL A 88 0.45 -19.96 -39.36
C VAL A 88 1.25 -20.67 -38.28
N PHE A 89 1.66 -21.91 -38.55
CA PHE A 89 2.63 -22.63 -37.73
C PHE A 89 3.99 -22.61 -38.40
N TYR A 90 5.04 -22.86 -37.64
CA TYR A 90 6.40 -22.91 -38.16
C TYR A 90 7.06 -24.21 -37.72
N ALA A 91 7.71 -24.90 -38.65
CA ALA A 91 8.43 -26.14 -38.40
C ALA A 91 9.87 -26.02 -38.91
N LYS A 92 10.82 -26.63 -38.18
CA LYS A 92 12.20 -26.74 -38.65
C LYS A 92 12.31 -27.90 -39.63
N VAL A 93 12.86 -27.62 -40.80
CA VAL A 93 13.10 -28.58 -41.89
C VAL A 93 14.52 -28.36 -42.37
N ASP A 94 15.37 -29.36 -42.17
CA ASP A 94 16.81 -29.26 -42.32
C ASP A 94 17.37 -28.01 -41.60
N ASP A 95 17.88 -27.04 -42.37
CA ASP A 95 18.44 -25.78 -41.87
C ASP A 95 17.50 -24.57 -42.00
N SER A 96 16.26 -24.76 -42.49
CA SER A 96 15.27 -23.70 -42.64
C SER A 96 14.08 -23.85 -41.68
N ILE A 97 13.34 -22.74 -41.49
CA ILE A 97 12.06 -22.74 -40.79
C ILE A 97 10.97 -22.42 -41.79
N GLU A 98 10.12 -23.39 -42.03
CA GLU A 98 9.07 -23.33 -43.06
C GLU A 98 7.69 -23.15 -42.43
N PRO A 99 6.80 -22.35 -43.04
CA PRO A 99 5.46 -22.14 -42.53
C PRO A 99 4.49 -23.27 -42.94
N ILE A 100 3.59 -23.64 -42.04
CA ILE A 100 2.43 -24.50 -42.28
C ILE A 100 1.18 -23.63 -42.17
N LEU A 101 0.42 -23.50 -43.25
CA LEU A 101 -0.68 -22.55 -43.36
C LEU A 101 -2.02 -23.21 -43.12
N ARG A 102 -2.84 -22.68 -42.21
CA ARG A 102 -4.23 -23.10 -42.05
C ARG A 102 -5.16 -22.22 -42.89
N LEU A 103 -5.73 -22.78 -43.95
CA LEU A 103 -6.69 -22.13 -44.84
C LEU A 103 -8.06 -22.77 -44.66
N GLY A 104 -8.87 -22.21 -43.76
CA GLY A 104 -10.15 -22.79 -43.36
C GLY A 104 -9.96 -24.16 -42.68
N ASN A 105 -10.51 -25.20 -43.30
CA ASN A 105 -10.42 -26.60 -42.81
C ASN A 105 -9.27 -27.40 -43.42
N LYS A 106 -8.34 -26.74 -44.12
CA LYS A 106 -7.20 -27.37 -44.79
C LYS A 106 -5.90 -26.79 -44.27
N TYR A 107 -4.84 -27.59 -44.36
CA TYR A 107 -3.48 -27.20 -44.01
C TYR A 107 -2.60 -27.32 -45.24
N VAL A 108 -1.74 -26.34 -45.47
CA VAL A 108 -0.83 -26.31 -46.63
C VAL A 108 0.60 -26.25 -46.14
N PHE A 109 1.43 -27.16 -46.65
CA PHE A 109 2.86 -27.23 -46.40
C PHE A 109 3.55 -27.72 -47.67
N ASP A 110 4.62 -27.04 -48.10
CA ASP A 110 5.31 -27.31 -49.37
C ASP A 110 4.37 -27.55 -50.57
N ARG A 111 3.38 -26.64 -50.76
CA ARG A 111 2.34 -26.71 -51.81
C ARG A 111 1.43 -27.96 -51.76
N ARG A 112 1.58 -28.84 -50.78
CA ARG A 112 0.71 -30.01 -50.54
C ARG A 112 -0.41 -29.64 -49.57
N VAL A 113 -1.56 -30.26 -49.77
CA VAL A 113 -2.77 -30.00 -48.97
C VAL A 113 -3.04 -31.19 -48.06
N TYR A 114 -3.19 -30.90 -46.77
CA TYR A 114 -3.49 -31.85 -45.72
C TYR A 114 -4.85 -31.53 -45.10
N SER A 115 -5.58 -32.57 -44.70
CA SER A 115 -6.89 -32.43 -44.07
C SER A 115 -6.81 -32.31 -42.55
N LYS A 116 -5.71 -32.76 -41.94
CA LYS A 116 -5.52 -32.77 -40.48
C LYS A 116 -4.07 -32.52 -40.10
N VAL A 117 -3.87 -31.84 -38.98
CA VAL A 117 -2.57 -31.63 -38.34
C VAL A 117 -2.66 -32.03 -36.87
N ILE A 118 -1.68 -32.80 -36.41
CA ILE A 118 -1.44 -33.08 -34.99
C ILE A 118 -0.10 -32.46 -34.63
N ARG A 119 -0.04 -31.69 -33.53
CA ARG A 119 1.15 -30.93 -33.12
C ARG A 119 1.52 -31.23 -31.67
N ARG A 120 2.82 -31.28 -31.40
CA ARG A 120 3.40 -31.12 -30.05
C ARG A 120 4.67 -30.30 -30.15
N ASP A 121 4.72 -29.18 -29.43
CA ASP A 121 5.82 -28.22 -29.45
C ASP A 121 6.13 -27.74 -30.88
N SER A 122 7.33 -27.98 -31.40
CA SER A 122 7.76 -27.65 -32.77
C SER A 122 7.68 -28.83 -33.75
N SER A 123 7.06 -29.95 -33.35
CA SER A 123 6.89 -31.15 -34.18
C SER A 123 5.45 -31.34 -34.65
N PHE A 124 5.29 -31.87 -35.86
CA PHE A 124 4.00 -31.97 -36.54
C PHE A 124 3.81 -33.32 -37.22
N LEU A 125 2.56 -33.78 -37.28
CA LEU A 125 2.09 -34.80 -38.20
C LEU A 125 1.01 -34.18 -39.08
N LEU A 126 1.26 -34.13 -40.38
CA LEU A 126 0.34 -33.66 -41.40
C LEU A 126 -0.29 -34.89 -42.07
N ILE A 127 -1.62 -34.97 -42.12
CA ILE A 127 -2.35 -36.13 -42.63
C ILE A 127 -3.26 -35.71 -43.78
N ASN A 128 -3.17 -36.45 -44.88
CA ASN A 128 -4.10 -36.46 -45.99
C ASN A 128 -4.56 -37.92 -46.23
N GLY A 129 -5.69 -38.12 -46.92
CA GLY A 129 -6.24 -39.46 -47.16
C GLY A 129 -5.36 -40.39 -48.02
N LYS A 130 -4.31 -39.85 -48.67
CA LYS A 130 -3.35 -40.62 -49.48
C LYS A 130 -1.93 -40.58 -48.91
N ASP A 131 -1.53 -39.46 -48.33
CA ASP A 131 -0.16 -39.22 -47.88
C ASP A 131 -0.14 -38.64 -46.46
N SER A 132 0.89 -38.95 -45.67
CA SER A 132 1.14 -38.31 -44.38
C SER A 132 2.62 -37.96 -44.22
N LEU A 133 2.90 -36.91 -43.46
CA LEU A 133 4.24 -36.38 -43.27
C LEU A 133 4.46 -36.04 -41.80
N VAL A 134 5.53 -36.58 -41.22
CA VAL A 134 6.00 -36.18 -39.89
C VAL A 134 7.16 -35.20 -40.05
N LEU A 135 7.04 -34.05 -39.40
CA LEU A 135 8.08 -33.03 -39.27
C LEU A 135 8.63 -33.11 -37.84
N MET A 136 9.82 -33.69 -37.68
CA MET A 136 10.40 -33.96 -36.37
C MET A 136 11.92 -34.02 -36.43
N GLY A 137 12.61 -33.43 -35.45
CA GLY A 137 14.07 -33.44 -35.37
C GLY A 137 14.73 -32.75 -36.57
N GLY A 138 14.06 -31.78 -37.18
CA GLY A 138 14.51 -31.10 -38.40
C GLY A 138 14.38 -31.94 -39.67
N LYS A 139 13.62 -33.05 -39.67
CA LYS A 139 13.49 -33.94 -40.83
C LYS A 139 12.05 -34.02 -41.32
N GLU A 140 11.92 -34.16 -42.63
CA GLU A 140 10.70 -34.61 -43.30
C GLU A 140 10.67 -36.14 -43.38
N ILE A 141 9.67 -36.76 -42.75
CA ILE A 141 9.55 -38.21 -42.69
C ILE A 141 8.22 -38.63 -43.32
N PRO A 142 8.22 -39.02 -44.61
CA PRO A 142 7.04 -39.53 -45.28
C PRO A 142 6.57 -40.83 -44.64
N VAL A 143 5.27 -40.93 -44.37
CA VAL A 143 4.62 -42.09 -43.79
C VAL A 143 3.26 -42.33 -44.44
N GLU A 144 2.82 -43.58 -44.44
CA GLU A 144 1.45 -43.89 -44.83
C GLU A 144 0.45 -43.30 -43.83
N PRO A 145 -0.77 -42.92 -44.25
CA PRO A 145 -1.80 -42.42 -43.34
C PRO A 145 -2.08 -43.41 -42.20
N PRO A 146 -1.82 -43.03 -40.93
CA PRO A 146 -2.05 -43.93 -39.80
C PRO A 146 -3.54 -43.98 -39.44
N LEU A 147 -3.98 -45.10 -38.85
CA LEU A 147 -5.32 -45.23 -38.27
C LEU A 147 -5.51 -44.24 -37.12
N SER A 148 -4.48 -44.11 -36.28
CA SER A 148 -4.41 -43.09 -35.23
C SER A 148 -2.95 -42.73 -34.94
N ALA A 149 -2.75 -41.57 -34.34
CA ALA A 149 -1.42 -41.11 -33.96
C ALA A 149 -1.46 -40.34 -32.65
N ARG A 150 -0.40 -40.48 -31.84
CA ARG A 150 -0.29 -39.79 -30.56
C ARG A 150 1.16 -39.46 -30.23
N PHE A 151 1.38 -38.26 -29.71
CA PHE A 151 2.66 -37.85 -29.15
C PHE A 151 2.77 -38.28 -27.69
N SER A 152 3.96 -38.74 -27.29
CA SER A 152 4.40 -38.91 -25.90
C SER A 152 5.67 -38.09 -25.65
N LEU A 153 6.18 -38.07 -24.42
CA LEU A 153 7.49 -37.50 -24.09
C LEU A 153 8.65 -38.24 -24.78
N ALA A 154 8.43 -39.45 -25.33
CA ALA A 154 9.45 -40.20 -26.06
C ALA A 154 9.47 -39.87 -27.56
N GLY A 155 8.35 -39.48 -28.16
CA GLY A 155 8.24 -39.23 -29.60
C GLY A 155 6.79 -39.28 -30.10
N ILE A 156 6.58 -39.70 -31.34
CA ILE A 156 5.24 -39.93 -31.91
C ILE A 156 5.03 -41.41 -32.25
N SER A 157 3.88 -41.94 -31.86
CA SER A 157 3.41 -43.28 -32.23
C SER A 157 2.38 -43.17 -33.34
N LEU A 158 2.59 -43.87 -34.45
CA LEU A 158 1.69 -43.99 -35.59
C LEU A 158 1.14 -45.43 -35.63
N LEU A 159 -0.15 -45.59 -35.40
CA LEU A 159 -0.79 -46.89 -35.26
C LEU A 159 -1.37 -47.35 -36.61
N TYR A 160 -1.04 -48.58 -36.98
CA TYR A 160 -1.60 -49.33 -38.11
C TYR A 160 -2.35 -50.56 -37.58
N GLN A 161 -2.82 -51.45 -38.45
CA GLN A 161 -3.69 -52.58 -38.04
C GLN A 161 -3.05 -53.48 -36.98
N ASP A 162 -1.80 -53.91 -37.19
CA ASP A 162 -1.10 -54.87 -36.31
C ASP A 162 0.27 -54.37 -35.82
N GLU A 163 0.65 -53.15 -36.20
CA GLU A 163 1.93 -52.56 -35.84
C GLU A 163 1.83 -51.09 -35.46
N THR A 164 2.85 -50.62 -34.74
CA THR A 164 3.04 -49.21 -34.41
C THR A 164 4.41 -48.78 -34.93
N LEU A 165 4.42 -47.80 -35.82
CA LEU A 165 5.64 -47.08 -36.21
C LEU A 165 5.88 -45.96 -35.20
N PHE A 166 6.95 -46.08 -34.43
CA PHE A 166 7.41 -45.07 -33.50
C PHE A 166 8.52 -44.23 -34.13
N ILE A 167 8.42 -42.91 -33.97
CA ILE A 167 9.44 -41.96 -34.40
C ILE A 167 9.87 -41.16 -33.17
N ASP A 168 11.14 -41.30 -32.77
CA ASP A 168 11.70 -40.54 -31.65
C ASP A 168 11.93 -39.07 -32.01
N TRP A 169 12.18 -38.22 -31.01
CA TRP A 169 12.42 -36.78 -31.23
C TRP A 169 13.61 -36.44 -32.14
N GLY A 170 14.53 -37.39 -32.39
CA GLY A 170 15.62 -37.24 -33.37
C GLY A 170 15.25 -37.66 -34.80
N GLY A 171 14.00 -38.08 -35.01
CA GLY A 171 13.47 -38.55 -36.28
C GLY A 171 13.84 -40.00 -36.62
N ARG A 172 14.29 -40.80 -35.64
CA ARG A 172 14.61 -42.22 -35.87
C ARG A 172 13.35 -43.07 -35.83
N ARG A 173 13.17 -43.91 -36.85
CA ARG A 173 12.03 -44.83 -37.00
C ARG A 173 12.30 -46.18 -36.34
N THR A 174 11.31 -46.70 -35.63
CA THR A 174 11.30 -48.06 -35.07
C THR A 174 9.91 -48.65 -35.22
N ASN A 175 9.78 -49.85 -35.80
CA ASN A 175 8.50 -50.55 -35.87
C ASN A 175 8.38 -51.53 -34.70
N PHE A 176 7.20 -51.58 -34.11
CA PHE A 176 6.85 -52.54 -33.06
C PHE A 176 5.61 -53.32 -33.47
N ASN A 177 5.66 -54.65 -33.26
CA ASN A 177 4.52 -55.55 -33.46
C ASN A 177 3.55 -55.46 -32.28
N ILE A 178 3.06 -54.25 -32.02
CA ILE A 178 2.10 -53.90 -30.98
C ILE A 178 1.08 -52.93 -31.57
N ARG A 179 -0.10 -52.90 -30.96
CA ARG A 179 -1.09 -51.86 -31.21
C ARG A 179 -1.24 -50.98 -29.98
N GLY A 180 -0.60 -49.82 -29.99
CA GLY A 180 -0.61 -48.93 -28.83
C GLY A 180 0.26 -47.68 -28.97
N THR A 181 0.21 -46.81 -27.97
CA THR A 181 1.07 -45.62 -27.88
C THR A 181 2.34 -45.96 -27.11
N VAL A 182 3.51 -45.82 -27.74
CA VAL A 182 4.81 -45.96 -27.09
C VAL A 182 5.05 -44.77 -26.16
N LEU A 183 5.25 -45.05 -24.87
CA LEU A 183 5.49 -44.05 -23.82
C LEU A 183 6.98 -43.92 -23.48
N HIS A 184 7.74 -45.00 -23.64
CA HIS A 184 9.19 -45.02 -23.44
C HIS A 184 9.81 -46.14 -24.28
N PHE A 185 10.97 -45.86 -24.87
CA PHE A 185 11.81 -46.87 -25.50
C PHE A 185 13.29 -46.46 -25.41
N GLN A 186 14.05 -47.16 -24.57
CA GLN A 186 15.50 -46.96 -24.47
C GLN A 186 16.17 -48.27 -24.05
N ASP A 187 17.31 -48.61 -24.68
CA ASP A 187 18.13 -49.79 -24.34
C ASP A 187 17.34 -51.11 -24.24
N GLY A 188 16.30 -51.26 -25.08
CA GLY A 188 15.43 -52.43 -25.12
C GLY A 188 14.27 -52.44 -24.10
N ASP A 189 14.20 -51.47 -23.18
CA ASP A 189 13.07 -51.31 -22.26
C ASP A 189 11.94 -50.55 -22.95
N LEU A 190 10.85 -51.26 -23.25
CA LEU A 190 9.68 -50.73 -23.94
C LEU A 190 8.51 -50.61 -22.97
N VAL A 191 7.96 -49.40 -22.85
CA VAL A 191 6.68 -49.14 -22.18
C VAL A 191 5.70 -48.56 -23.18
N TYR A 192 4.52 -49.16 -23.28
CA TYR A 192 3.45 -48.67 -24.14
C TYR A 192 2.08 -48.81 -23.47
N LYS A 193 1.11 -48.06 -23.99
CA LYS A 193 -0.30 -48.15 -23.63
C LYS A 193 -1.09 -48.74 -24.78
N ASN A 194 -1.75 -49.86 -24.59
CA ASN A 194 -2.62 -50.44 -25.63
C ASN A 194 -3.95 -49.67 -25.75
N GLU A 195 -4.80 -50.07 -26.69
CA GLU A 195 -6.09 -49.40 -26.94
C GLU A 195 -7.10 -49.56 -25.79
N GLU A 196 -7.02 -50.66 -25.02
CA GLU A 196 -7.84 -50.88 -23.83
C GLU A 196 -7.40 -50.04 -22.61
N GLY A 197 -6.26 -49.35 -22.74
CA GLY A 197 -5.67 -48.53 -21.68
C GLY A 197 -4.75 -49.29 -20.72
N ALA A 198 -4.45 -50.56 -20.96
CA ALA A 198 -3.43 -51.27 -20.20
C ALA A 198 -2.03 -50.69 -20.49
N LEU A 199 -1.29 -50.43 -19.42
CA LEU A 199 0.12 -50.04 -19.47
C LEU A 199 0.97 -51.31 -19.44
N ILE A 200 1.79 -51.51 -20.46
CA ILE A 200 2.57 -52.73 -20.67
C ILE A 200 4.05 -52.36 -20.72
N ARG A 201 4.86 -53.04 -19.91
CA ARG A 201 6.32 -52.94 -19.90
C ARG A 201 6.93 -54.29 -20.25
N ASN A 202 7.67 -54.36 -21.35
CA ASN A 202 8.31 -55.59 -21.85
C ASN A 202 7.37 -56.81 -21.85
N GLY A 203 6.14 -56.62 -22.34
CA GLY A 203 5.12 -57.67 -22.44
C GLY A 203 4.32 -57.96 -21.16
N LYS A 204 4.64 -57.34 -20.02
CA LYS A 204 3.89 -57.49 -18.76
C LYS A 204 3.00 -56.28 -18.50
N ALA A 205 1.73 -56.51 -18.20
CA ALA A 205 0.83 -55.46 -17.74
C ALA A 205 1.28 -54.95 -16.37
N ILE A 206 1.53 -53.65 -16.26
CA ILE A 206 1.93 -52.99 -15.02
C ILE A 206 0.80 -52.13 -14.43
N GLY A 207 -0.23 -51.81 -15.21
CA GLY A 207 -1.36 -51.00 -14.73
C GLY A 207 -2.40 -50.72 -15.82
N ILE A 208 -3.38 -49.88 -15.49
CA ILE A 208 -4.41 -49.41 -16.42
C ILE A 208 -4.51 -47.89 -16.32
N CYS A 209 -4.44 -47.20 -17.45
CA CYS A 209 -4.73 -45.79 -17.61
C CYS A 209 -5.62 -45.58 -18.84
N ARG A 210 -6.85 -45.10 -18.64
CA ARG A 210 -7.75 -44.80 -19.77
C ARG A 210 -7.49 -43.41 -20.38
N GLU A 211 -6.83 -42.53 -19.64
CA GLU A 211 -6.47 -41.17 -20.07
C GLU A 211 -5.12 -41.13 -20.80
N GLU A 212 -4.63 -39.93 -21.13
CA GLU A 212 -3.27 -39.75 -21.65
C GLU A 212 -2.23 -40.19 -20.65
N ALA A 213 -1.21 -40.92 -21.10
CA ALA A 213 -0.18 -41.44 -20.23
C ALA A 213 1.19 -40.98 -20.71
N GLU A 214 2.07 -40.69 -19.77
CA GLU A 214 3.46 -40.30 -19.99
C GLU A 214 4.36 -41.00 -18.98
N VAL A 215 5.58 -41.33 -19.40
CA VAL A 215 6.61 -41.85 -18.49
C VAL A 215 7.42 -40.69 -17.94
N VAL A 216 7.39 -40.50 -16.63
CA VAL A 216 8.22 -39.51 -15.93
C VAL A 216 9.58 -40.13 -15.58
N PHE A 217 9.55 -41.36 -15.06
CA PHE A 217 10.76 -42.09 -14.67
C PHE A 217 10.52 -43.60 -14.63
N LEU A 218 11.56 -44.36 -14.98
CA LEU A 218 11.58 -45.82 -14.90
C LEU A 218 12.87 -46.29 -14.22
N SER A 219 12.74 -47.30 -13.37
CA SER A 219 13.84 -48.08 -12.80
C SER A 219 13.51 -49.57 -12.90
N ARG A 220 14.34 -50.46 -12.35
CA ARG A 220 14.07 -51.90 -12.41
C ARG A 220 12.79 -52.31 -11.66
N ASP A 221 12.52 -51.67 -10.53
CA ASP A 221 11.45 -52.02 -9.59
C ASP A 221 10.31 -51.00 -9.55
N ARG A 222 10.51 -49.81 -10.11
CA ARG A 222 9.52 -48.70 -10.05
C ARG A 222 9.23 -48.10 -11.41
N ALA A 223 7.98 -47.65 -11.57
CA ALA A 223 7.56 -46.84 -12.70
C ALA A 223 6.77 -45.64 -12.19
N ILE A 224 7.18 -44.43 -12.58
CA ILE A 224 6.47 -43.19 -12.31
C ILE A 224 5.86 -42.72 -13.62
N LEU A 225 4.54 -42.74 -13.67
CA LEU A 225 3.74 -42.52 -14.88
C LEU A 225 2.68 -41.46 -14.61
N SER A 226 2.35 -40.69 -15.63
CA SER A 226 1.13 -39.89 -15.62
C SER A 226 -0.06 -40.71 -16.12
N CYS A 227 -1.24 -40.42 -15.58
CA CYS A 227 -2.51 -40.81 -16.16
C CYS A 227 -3.47 -39.62 -16.10
N GLY A 228 -3.61 -38.93 -17.23
CA GLY A 228 -4.21 -37.63 -17.33
C GLY A 228 -3.46 -36.62 -16.47
N LYS A 229 -4.17 -36.04 -15.51
CA LYS A 229 -3.63 -35.11 -14.52
C LYS A 229 -3.09 -35.78 -13.25
N ASN A 230 -3.17 -37.12 -13.16
CA ASN A 230 -2.64 -37.84 -12.00
C ASN A 230 -1.20 -38.26 -12.23
N LEU A 231 -0.32 -38.02 -11.25
CA LEU A 231 0.99 -38.63 -11.18
C LEU A 231 0.90 -39.88 -10.31
N MET A 232 1.27 -41.03 -10.84
CA MET A 232 1.19 -42.31 -10.13
C MET A 232 2.55 -42.98 -10.09
N ILE A 233 2.85 -43.66 -8.98
CA ILE A 233 4.01 -44.53 -8.83
C ILE A 233 3.55 -45.97 -8.67
N TYR A 234 4.15 -46.86 -9.46
CA TYR A 234 4.07 -48.30 -9.27
C TYR A 234 5.24 -48.74 -8.39
N TYR A 235 4.91 -49.30 -7.22
CA TYR A 235 5.87 -49.79 -6.23
C TYR A 235 5.25 -50.94 -5.44
N ASN A 236 6.04 -51.96 -5.09
CA ASN A 236 5.59 -53.14 -4.33
C ASN A 236 4.27 -53.76 -4.82
N SER A 237 4.15 -53.95 -6.14
CA SER A 237 2.96 -54.53 -6.80
C SER A 237 1.66 -53.71 -6.71
N GLY A 238 1.73 -52.44 -6.30
CA GLY A 238 0.59 -51.54 -6.21
C GLY A 238 0.82 -50.18 -6.86
N TRP A 239 -0.28 -49.47 -7.16
CA TRP A 239 -0.28 -48.09 -7.63
C TRP A 239 -0.59 -47.13 -6.50
N ILE A 240 0.22 -46.09 -6.36
CA ILE A 240 0.00 -44.99 -5.41
C ILE A 240 -0.14 -43.70 -6.22
N ASN A 241 -1.18 -42.93 -5.95
CA ASN A 241 -1.38 -41.61 -6.55
C ASN A 241 -0.62 -40.56 -5.74
N LEU A 242 0.34 -39.88 -6.36
CA LEU A 242 1.20 -38.85 -5.75
C LEU A 242 0.60 -37.45 -5.83
N SER A 243 -0.10 -37.14 -6.92
CA SER A 243 -0.73 -35.83 -7.14
C SER A 243 -1.82 -35.93 -8.21
N ARG A 244 -2.84 -35.08 -8.10
CA ARG A 244 -4.03 -35.07 -8.97
C ARG A 244 -4.08 -33.92 -9.98
N ASP A 245 -3.13 -32.99 -9.92
CA ASP A 245 -3.05 -31.84 -10.85
C ASP A 245 -1.59 -31.39 -11.05
N PHE A 246 -0.72 -32.36 -11.34
CA PHE A 246 0.71 -32.09 -11.51
C PHE A 246 1.03 -31.53 -12.91
N ASP A 247 2.07 -30.72 -12.99
CA ASP A 247 2.63 -30.25 -14.27
C ASP A 247 3.80 -31.16 -14.67
N ILE A 248 3.60 -31.94 -15.74
CA ILE A 248 4.59 -32.87 -16.30
C ILE A 248 5.87 -32.18 -16.78
N ARG A 249 5.83 -30.93 -17.26
CA ARG A 249 7.03 -30.22 -17.74
C ARG A 249 7.85 -29.65 -16.60
N ARG A 250 7.22 -29.40 -15.46
CA ARG A 250 7.85 -28.85 -14.25
C ARG A 250 8.25 -29.90 -13.23
N SER A 251 7.75 -31.12 -13.36
CA SER A 251 8.02 -32.25 -12.47
C SER A 251 9.13 -33.13 -13.03
N SER A 252 9.88 -33.79 -12.15
CA SER A 252 10.97 -34.68 -12.55
C SER A 252 11.19 -35.75 -11.50
N ALA A 253 11.77 -36.88 -11.89
CA ALA A 253 12.11 -37.94 -10.96
C ALA A 253 13.43 -38.62 -11.34
N SER A 254 14.04 -39.26 -10.36
CA SER A 254 15.32 -39.95 -10.45
C SER A 254 15.27 -41.22 -9.59
N GLU A 255 16.40 -41.89 -9.48
CA GLU A 255 16.56 -43.09 -8.68
C GLU A 255 16.39 -42.83 -7.17
N ASN A 256 16.64 -41.59 -6.70
CA ASN A 256 16.64 -41.24 -5.27
C ASN A 256 15.56 -40.21 -4.88
N TYR A 257 15.02 -39.46 -5.83
CA TYR A 257 14.11 -38.35 -5.56
C TYR A 257 12.97 -38.28 -6.57
N ILE A 258 11.81 -37.87 -6.07
CA ILE A 258 10.63 -37.52 -6.86
C ILE A 258 10.32 -36.05 -6.58
N VAL A 259 10.23 -35.24 -7.63
CA VAL A 259 9.89 -33.82 -7.53
C VAL A 259 8.62 -33.55 -8.29
N VAL A 260 7.61 -33.13 -7.54
CA VAL A 260 6.26 -32.89 -8.05
C VAL A 260 5.97 -31.40 -7.95
N THR A 261 5.61 -30.80 -9.07
CA THR A 261 5.12 -29.43 -9.11
C THR A 261 3.62 -29.46 -9.39
N ASP A 262 2.81 -29.09 -8.40
CA ASP A 262 1.36 -29.01 -8.48
C ASP A 262 0.83 -27.76 -7.74
N ASN A 263 -0.36 -27.27 -8.10
CA ASN A 263 -1.09 -26.24 -7.33
C ASN A 263 -0.24 -25.04 -6.85
N GLY A 264 0.68 -24.55 -7.70
CA GLY A 264 1.54 -23.41 -7.37
C GLY A 264 2.60 -23.70 -6.30
N LYS A 265 3.01 -24.96 -6.10
CA LYS A 265 4.11 -25.38 -5.21
C LYS A 265 4.94 -26.48 -5.87
N THR A 266 6.17 -26.65 -5.39
CA THR A 266 7.04 -27.76 -5.79
C THR A 266 7.45 -28.52 -4.53
N ALA A 267 7.18 -29.82 -4.48
CA ALA A 267 7.53 -30.69 -3.36
C ALA A 267 8.60 -31.71 -3.79
N VAL A 268 9.59 -31.92 -2.92
CA VAL A 268 10.65 -32.91 -3.12
C VAL A 268 10.44 -34.05 -2.15
N TYR A 269 10.34 -35.27 -2.67
CA TYR A 269 10.20 -36.50 -1.92
C TYR A 269 11.43 -37.38 -2.12
N ASP A 270 11.75 -38.19 -1.11
CA ASP A 270 12.58 -39.36 -1.32
C ASP A 270 11.77 -40.49 -2.00
N MET A 271 12.43 -41.61 -2.28
CA MET A 271 11.77 -42.77 -2.89
C MET A 271 10.80 -43.48 -1.96
N ASP A 272 10.86 -43.27 -0.65
CA ASP A 272 9.91 -43.83 0.31
C ASP A 272 8.69 -42.91 0.51
N LEU A 273 8.59 -41.86 -0.32
CA LEU A 273 7.52 -40.86 -0.36
C LEU A 273 7.48 -39.93 0.85
N PHE A 274 8.57 -39.84 1.63
CA PHE A 274 8.71 -38.82 2.64
C PHE A 274 9.04 -37.48 1.99
N GLN A 275 8.26 -36.46 2.30
CA GLN A 275 8.54 -35.12 1.82
C GLN A 275 9.78 -34.56 2.54
N LEU A 276 10.83 -34.27 1.77
CA LEU A 276 12.06 -33.67 2.26
C LEU A 276 11.97 -32.14 2.31
N PHE A 277 11.42 -31.53 1.26
CA PHE A 277 11.36 -30.07 1.11
C PHE A 277 10.09 -29.59 0.43
N GLY A 278 9.74 -28.32 0.67
CA GLY A 278 8.69 -27.58 -0.04
C GLY A 278 9.25 -26.28 -0.60
N PHE A 279 9.03 -26.04 -1.88
CA PHE A 279 9.56 -24.92 -2.65
C PHE A 279 8.44 -24.15 -3.35
N LYS A 280 8.79 -22.93 -3.78
CA LYS A 280 8.03 -22.15 -4.74
C LYS A 280 7.91 -22.92 -6.06
N PRO A 281 6.87 -22.66 -6.86
CA PRO A 281 6.67 -23.38 -8.11
C PRO A 281 7.86 -23.16 -9.05
N CYS A 282 8.51 -24.25 -9.44
CA CYS A 282 9.70 -24.25 -10.28
C CYS A 282 9.59 -25.31 -11.37
N THR A 283 10.26 -25.07 -12.51
CA THR A 283 10.63 -26.15 -13.42
C THR A 283 11.82 -26.91 -12.82
N THR A 284 11.74 -28.24 -12.78
CA THR A 284 12.73 -29.05 -12.06
C THR A 284 13.39 -30.11 -12.93
N GLY A 285 14.63 -30.44 -12.59
CA GLY A 285 15.32 -31.63 -13.06
C GLY A 285 16.13 -32.23 -11.93
N VAL A 286 15.86 -33.49 -11.57
CA VAL A 286 16.59 -34.18 -10.49
C VAL A 286 17.41 -35.36 -10.96
N GLY A 287 18.49 -35.61 -10.23
CA GLY A 287 19.39 -36.74 -10.40
C GLY A 287 19.67 -37.42 -9.08
N LEU A 288 20.71 -38.26 -9.04
CA LEU A 288 21.05 -39.07 -7.85
C LEU A 288 21.27 -38.28 -6.57
N ARG A 289 21.76 -37.03 -6.67
CA ARG A 289 22.06 -36.16 -5.53
C ARG A 289 21.76 -34.70 -5.79
N LYS A 290 21.81 -34.26 -7.05
CA LYS A 290 21.62 -32.86 -7.43
C LYS A 290 20.21 -32.63 -7.98
N GLY A 291 19.65 -31.48 -7.70
CA GLY A 291 18.43 -30.97 -8.31
C GLY A 291 18.66 -29.57 -8.90
N ILE A 292 18.06 -29.34 -10.06
CA ILE A 292 18.01 -28.05 -10.74
C ILE A 292 16.61 -27.49 -10.59
N PHE A 293 16.50 -26.26 -10.10
CA PHE A 293 15.23 -25.58 -9.87
C PHE A 293 15.26 -24.22 -10.55
N ILE A 294 14.39 -24.03 -11.55
CA ILE A 294 14.24 -22.79 -12.32
C ILE A 294 12.92 -22.14 -11.93
N ASN A 295 12.98 -20.98 -11.30
CA ASN A 295 11.78 -20.24 -10.93
C ASN A 295 11.23 -19.39 -12.10
N GLU A 296 10.08 -18.76 -11.91
CA GLU A 296 9.43 -17.94 -12.95
C GLU A 296 10.23 -16.70 -13.35
N SER A 297 11.13 -16.22 -12.48
CA SER A 297 12.07 -15.13 -12.79
C SER A 297 13.33 -15.60 -13.52
N LEU A 298 13.37 -16.87 -13.96
CA LEU A 298 14.50 -17.53 -14.63
C LEU A 298 15.77 -17.61 -13.78
N ILE A 299 15.64 -17.48 -12.46
CA ILE A 299 16.73 -17.76 -11.53
C ILE A 299 16.80 -19.26 -11.39
N THR A 300 17.95 -19.82 -11.75
CA THR A 300 18.26 -21.24 -11.68
C THR A 300 19.14 -21.50 -10.47
N SER A 301 18.71 -22.44 -9.64
CA SER A 301 19.45 -22.88 -8.46
C SER A 301 19.84 -24.34 -8.61
N VAL A 302 21.11 -24.65 -8.39
CA VAL A 302 21.65 -26.00 -8.26
C VAL A 302 21.68 -26.34 -6.78
N ILE A 303 20.94 -27.37 -6.39
CA ILE A 303 20.76 -27.78 -5.01
C ILE A 303 21.33 -29.19 -4.82
N ASP A 304 22.10 -29.38 -3.76
CA ASP A 304 22.41 -30.71 -3.25
C ASP A 304 21.26 -31.20 -2.38
N LEU A 305 20.56 -32.25 -2.83
CA LEU A 305 19.42 -32.84 -2.15
C LEU A 305 19.85 -33.88 -1.09
N GLY A 306 21.13 -34.27 -1.07
CA GLY A 306 21.69 -35.23 -0.11
C GLY A 306 22.42 -34.57 1.06
N GLU A 307 22.74 -33.28 0.95
CA GLU A 307 23.47 -32.54 1.98
C GLU A 307 22.66 -31.34 2.50
N LEU A 308 22.60 -31.23 3.82
CA LEU A 308 21.84 -30.20 4.52
C LEU A 308 22.78 -29.25 5.23
N GLU A 309 22.60 -27.96 4.99
CA GLU A 309 23.26 -26.91 5.75
C GLU A 309 22.44 -26.54 6.98
N THR A 310 23.13 -26.10 8.03
CA THR A 310 22.47 -25.77 9.30
C THR A 310 22.42 -24.27 9.47
N MET A 311 21.22 -23.75 9.62
CA MET A 311 20.99 -22.41 10.14
C MET A 311 20.95 -22.49 11.67
N THR A 312 21.63 -21.55 12.33
CA THR A 312 21.67 -21.49 13.79
C THR A 312 21.24 -20.12 14.29
N LEU A 313 20.32 -20.10 15.25
CA LEU A 313 20.08 -18.93 16.09
C LEU A 313 20.70 -19.17 17.46
N GLU A 314 21.63 -18.29 17.83
CA GLU A 314 22.26 -18.22 19.15
C GLU A 314 21.70 -17.00 19.91
N VAL A 315 21.17 -17.21 21.11
CA VAL A 315 20.70 -16.13 21.97
C VAL A 315 21.90 -15.52 22.68
N MET A 316 22.16 -14.23 22.44
CA MET A 316 23.30 -13.54 23.04
C MET A 316 22.91 -12.89 24.36
N SER A 317 21.75 -12.23 24.38
CA SER A 317 21.20 -11.57 25.55
C SER A 317 19.68 -11.47 25.43
N GLU A 318 19.00 -10.91 26.43
CA GLU A 318 17.55 -10.71 26.38
C GLU A 318 17.14 -9.91 25.13
N GLY A 319 16.32 -10.53 24.29
CA GLY A 319 15.83 -9.97 23.04
C GLY A 319 16.88 -9.86 21.93
N GLU A 320 18.10 -10.34 22.11
CA GLU A 320 19.15 -10.26 21.08
C GLU A 320 19.68 -11.63 20.68
N GLY A 321 19.70 -11.89 19.38
CA GLY A 321 20.22 -13.13 18.84
C GLY A 321 21.16 -12.91 17.67
N LYS A 322 22.09 -13.85 17.50
CA LYS A 322 22.92 -13.97 16.31
C LYS A 322 22.38 -15.10 15.44
N LEU A 323 21.88 -14.75 14.27
CA LEU A 323 21.41 -15.70 13.27
C LEU A 323 22.51 -15.92 12.24
N LYS A 324 22.96 -17.17 12.12
CA LYS A 324 23.91 -17.61 11.10
C LYS A 324 23.15 -18.42 10.04
N LEU A 325 23.14 -17.90 8.82
CA LEU A 325 22.46 -18.45 7.66
C LEU A 325 23.45 -18.93 6.61
N PRO A 326 23.25 -20.12 6.00
CA PRO A 326 24.08 -20.53 4.87
C PRO A 326 23.94 -19.58 3.67
N LYS A 327 24.97 -19.54 2.81
CA LYS A 327 24.98 -18.69 1.61
C LYS A 327 23.81 -18.99 0.68
N GLY A 328 23.25 -17.93 0.08
CA GLY A 328 22.09 -18.03 -0.82
C GLY A 328 20.73 -17.97 -0.12
N TYR A 329 20.73 -17.89 1.22
CA TYR A 329 19.56 -17.61 2.04
C TYR A 329 19.61 -16.22 2.66
N GLU A 330 18.44 -15.62 2.81
CA GLU A 330 18.22 -14.32 3.41
C GLU A 330 17.02 -14.37 4.35
N ILE A 331 16.96 -13.43 5.31
CA ILE A 331 15.76 -13.23 6.13
C ILE A 331 14.89 -12.14 5.55
N SER A 332 13.58 -12.33 5.67
CA SER A 332 12.63 -11.23 5.64
C SER A 332 12.22 -10.93 7.07
N THR A 333 12.70 -9.81 7.62
CA THR A 333 12.32 -9.34 8.96
C THR A 333 10.89 -8.78 8.92
N LEU A 334 9.89 -9.62 9.17
CA LEU A 334 8.49 -9.19 9.37
C LEU A 334 8.16 -9.23 10.88
N GLY A 335 7.17 -8.43 11.29
CA GLY A 335 6.68 -8.43 12.68
C GLY A 335 7.69 -7.85 13.69
N SER A 336 7.81 -8.49 14.85
CA SER A 336 8.51 -7.97 16.03
C SER A 336 10.04 -8.08 16.01
N VAL A 337 10.67 -8.43 14.88
CA VAL A 337 12.14 -8.56 14.82
C VAL A 337 12.72 -7.54 13.87
N THR A 338 13.83 -6.92 14.26
CA THR A 338 14.67 -6.12 13.36
C THR A 338 16.10 -6.65 13.30
N ALA A 339 16.80 -6.35 12.21
CA ALA A 339 18.23 -6.64 12.04
C ALA A 339 19.03 -5.40 12.46
N LEU A 340 19.87 -5.56 13.49
CA LEU A 340 20.79 -4.53 14.00
C LEU A 340 22.02 -4.39 13.12
N ASP A 341 22.55 -5.51 12.65
CA ASP A 341 23.75 -5.57 11.84
C ASP A 341 23.70 -6.76 10.88
N TYR A 342 24.44 -6.63 9.80
CA TYR A 342 24.55 -7.62 8.74
C TYR A 342 26.00 -7.73 8.26
N SER A 343 26.53 -8.94 8.34
CA SER A 343 27.82 -9.28 7.73
C SER A 343 27.70 -10.55 6.90
N ARG A 344 28.50 -10.65 5.84
CA ARG A 344 28.55 -11.82 4.97
C ARG A 344 30.00 -12.26 4.86
N ASP A 345 30.25 -13.52 5.17
CA ASP A 345 31.50 -14.20 4.87
C ASP A 345 31.32 -15.09 3.62
N HIS A 346 32.32 -15.92 3.30
CA HIS A 346 32.30 -16.73 2.07
C HIS A 346 31.26 -17.86 2.11
N GLU A 347 30.85 -18.30 3.31
CA GLU A 347 29.99 -19.45 3.55
C GLU A 347 28.64 -19.06 4.17
N TYR A 348 28.58 -17.97 4.93
CA TYR A 348 27.45 -17.60 5.76
C TYR A 348 27.10 -16.12 5.68
N SER A 349 25.81 -15.84 5.81
CA SER A 349 25.27 -14.53 6.17
C SER A 349 25.00 -14.53 7.68
N ASN A 350 25.58 -13.58 8.39
CA ASN A 350 25.40 -13.40 9.83
C ASN A 350 24.53 -12.15 10.06
N TYR A 351 23.42 -12.33 10.76
CA TYR A 351 22.52 -11.26 11.16
C TYR A 351 22.55 -11.13 12.68
N LEU A 352 22.79 -9.92 13.17
CA LEU A 352 22.48 -9.59 14.56
C LEU A 352 21.04 -9.09 14.59
N ILE A 353 20.17 -9.74 15.36
CA ILE A 353 18.73 -9.45 15.39
C ILE A 353 18.28 -9.04 16.79
N GLU A 354 17.29 -8.16 16.84
CA GLU A 354 16.62 -7.69 18.05
C GLU A 354 15.12 -8.02 18.01
N ASN A 355 14.61 -8.66 19.07
CA ASN A 355 13.18 -8.85 19.33
C ASN A 355 12.62 -7.61 20.03
N LEU A 356 11.77 -6.91 19.31
CA LEU A 356 11.04 -5.70 19.69
C LEU A 356 9.73 -6.01 20.43
N GLY A 357 9.27 -7.27 20.48
CA GLY A 357 7.89 -7.63 20.81
C GLY A 357 7.67 -8.62 21.95
N ARG A 358 6.40 -9.07 22.04
CA ARG A 358 5.72 -9.57 23.25
C ARG A 358 5.94 -11.03 23.62
N ASP A 359 6.38 -11.82 22.65
CA ASP A 359 6.48 -13.27 22.78
C ASP A 359 7.94 -13.68 22.80
N SER A 360 8.25 -14.67 23.63
CA SER A 360 9.56 -15.34 23.59
C SER A 360 9.77 -16.11 22.30
N ILE A 361 8.74 -16.30 21.48
CA ILE A 361 8.84 -16.99 20.19
C ILE A 361 8.72 -15.96 19.07
N ILE A 362 9.74 -15.87 18.24
CA ILE A 362 9.78 -15.05 17.03
C ILE A 362 9.56 -15.91 15.79
N ASP A 363 8.82 -15.34 14.83
CA ASP A 363 8.68 -15.91 13.49
C ASP A 363 9.72 -15.28 12.55
N LEU A 364 10.63 -16.08 12.02
CA LEU A 364 11.60 -15.64 11.00
C LEU A 364 11.31 -16.32 9.67
N THR A 365 11.00 -15.51 8.66
CA THR A 365 10.83 -15.99 7.28
C THR A 365 12.19 -16.04 6.59
N ILE A 366 12.63 -17.26 6.27
CA ILE A 366 13.84 -17.52 5.49
C ILE A 366 13.46 -17.64 4.02
N ARG A 367 14.21 -16.96 3.15
CA ARG A 367 13.95 -16.88 1.72
C ARG A 367 15.20 -17.23 0.92
N SER A 368 14.97 -17.87 -0.22
CA SER A 368 15.91 -18.02 -1.33
C SER A 368 15.13 -17.85 -2.65
N PRO A 369 15.78 -17.87 -3.82
CA PRO A 369 15.07 -17.81 -5.10
C PRO A 369 14.00 -18.90 -5.31
N PHE A 370 14.09 -20.03 -4.61
CA PHE A 370 13.21 -21.19 -4.75
C PHE A 370 12.49 -21.57 -3.45
N LEU A 371 12.94 -21.10 -2.27
CA LEU A 371 12.35 -21.43 -0.97
C LEU A 371 11.84 -20.17 -0.27
N GLU A 372 10.68 -20.29 0.38
CA GLU A 372 10.19 -19.31 1.34
C GLU A 372 9.46 -20.04 2.45
N GLN A 373 10.03 -19.99 3.65
CA GLN A 373 9.50 -20.72 4.79
C GLN A 373 9.69 -19.92 6.08
N THR A 374 8.64 -19.87 6.90
CA THR A 374 8.68 -19.27 8.22
C THR A 374 9.01 -20.33 9.25
N PHE A 375 9.99 -20.03 10.10
CA PHE A 375 10.40 -20.86 11.21
C PHE A 375 10.22 -20.10 12.52
N LYS A 376 9.85 -20.85 13.56
CA LYS A 376 9.67 -20.32 14.92
C LYS A 376 10.96 -20.52 15.71
N PHE A 377 11.42 -19.46 16.36
CA PHE A 377 12.58 -19.49 17.23
C PHE A 377 12.28 -18.91 18.59
N GLU A 378 12.91 -19.44 19.62
CA GLU A 378 12.86 -18.83 20.94
C GLU A 378 13.93 -17.72 21.04
N LEU A 379 13.49 -16.49 21.24
CA LEU A 379 14.29 -15.32 21.56
C LEU A 379 13.55 -14.48 22.62
N PRO A 380 13.67 -14.84 23.93
CA PRO A 380 12.95 -14.21 25.02
C PRO A 380 13.22 -12.71 25.12
N SER A 381 12.17 -11.90 25.31
CA SER A 381 12.26 -10.45 25.42
C SER A 381 11.11 -9.89 26.25
N ALA A 382 11.40 -8.99 27.20
CA ALA A 382 10.36 -8.24 27.88
C ALA A 382 9.63 -7.24 26.95
N ASN A 383 8.36 -7.00 27.28
CA ASN A 383 7.51 -6.03 26.59
C ASN A 383 8.08 -4.61 26.64
N ILE A 384 8.09 -3.96 25.48
CA ILE A 384 8.41 -2.53 25.39
C ILE A 384 7.16 -1.73 25.70
N THR A 385 7.25 -0.85 26.70
CA THR A 385 6.25 0.16 27.00
C THR A 385 6.90 1.52 27.08
N VAL A 386 6.13 2.56 26.79
CA VAL A 386 6.55 3.96 26.91
C VAL A 386 5.70 4.60 28.00
N SER A 387 6.33 5.02 29.10
CA SER A 387 5.70 5.93 30.05
C SER A 387 6.01 7.37 29.66
N PHE A 388 5.04 8.26 29.89
CA PHE A 388 5.20 9.69 29.63
C PHE A 388 4.65 10.48 30.80
N GLU A 389 5.49 11.37 31.31
CA GLU A 389 5.13 12.35 32.33
C GLU A 389 5.34 13.73 31.75
N GLY A 390 4.28 14.54 31.70
CA GLY A 390 4.39 15.86 31.12
C GLY A 390 3.15 16.70 31.37
N ILE A 391 3.30 17.98 31.04
CA ILE A 391 2.29 19.00 31.20
C ILE A 391 2.20 19.85 29.95
N LEU A 392 0.98 20.23 29.58
CA LEU A 392 0.76 21.19 28.51
C LEU A 392 0.65 22.58 29.12
N GLN A 393 1.64 23.44 28.87
CA GLN A 393 1.60 24.83 29.31
C GLN A 393 1.10 25.71 28.18
N CYS A 394 0.11 26.55 28.43
CA CYS A 394 -0.46 27.47 27.44
C CYS A 394 -0.38 28.91 27.94
N ALA A 395 0.03 29.83 27.07
CA ALA A 395 0.03 31.24 27.39
C ALA A 395 -1.40 31.80 27.45
N LYS A 396 -1.69 32.59 28.48
CA LYS A 396 -2.90 33.43 28.53
C LYS A 396 -2.75 34.67 27.62
N ASP A 397 -3.84 35.40 27.42
CA ASP A 397 -3.85 36.75 26.86
C ASP A 397 -3.08 36.92 25.53
N GLY A 398 -3.15 35.90 24.66
CA GLY A 398 -2.55 35.95 23.32
C GLY A 398 -1.02 35.85 23.29
N GLY A 399 -0.39 35.34 24.35
CA GLY A 399 1.04 35.06 24.35
C GLY A 399 1.44 34.01 23.32
N LYS A 400 2.69 34.07 22.87
CA LYS A 400 3.28 33.18 21.87
C LYS A 400 4.45 32.43 22.46
N VAL A 401 4.71 31.21 21.98
CA VAL A 401 5.90 30.45 22.36
C VAL A 401 7.14 31.20 21.90
N LYS A 402 8.18 31.27 22.76
CA LYS A 402 9.43 31.98 22.49
C LYS A 402 10.29 31.28 21.42
N VAL A 403 10.28 29.95 21.44
CA VAL A 403 11.03 29.09 20.52
C VAL A 403 10.05 28.20 19.77
N GLY A 404 9.82 28.51 18.50
CA GLY A 404 8.86 27.82 17.63
C GLY A 404 7.58 28.62 17.38
N GLU A 405 6.60 27.96 16.80
CA GLU A 405 5.28 28.54 16.52
C GLU A 405 4.24 27.96 17.48
N GLY A 406 3.33 28.81 17.96
CA GLY A 406 2.25 28.37 18.83
C GLY A 406 1.94 29.29 19.99
N ASN A 407 0.99 28.84 20.80
CA ASN A 407 0.58 29.44 22.07
C ASN A 407 0.71 28.45 23.25
N CYS A 408 1.09 27.20 23.00
CA CYS A 408 1.29 26.18 24.02
C CYS A 408 2.60 25.40 23.80
N VAL A 409 3.16 24.87 24.88
CA VAL A 409 4.34 24.00 24.89
C VAL A 409 4.03 22.73 25.68
N LEU A 410 4.26 21.56 25.08
CA LEU A 410 4.31 20.29 25.77
C LEU A 410 5.71 20.11 26.36
N LEU A 411 5.77 20.06 27.69
CA LEU A 411 6.98 19.81 28.46
C LEU A 411 6.84 18.47 29.17
N GLY A 412 7.78 17.56 28.97
CA GLY A 412 7.73 16.28 29.66
C GLY A 412 8.94 15.41 29.42
N SER A 413 8.83 14.17 29.85
CA SER A 413 9.80 13.13 29.56
C SER A 413 9.11 11.82 29.22
N ALA A 414 9.62 11.16 28.18
CA ALA A 414 9.27 9.79 27.84
C ALA A 414 10.35 8.84 28.36
N MET A 415 9.94 7.70 28.90
CA MET A 415 10.83 6.65 29.37
C MET A 415 10.39 5.29 28.82
N LEU A 416 11.33 4.57 28.21
CA LEU A 416 11.12 3.21 27.72
C LEU A 416 11.35 2.19 28.84
N SER A 417 10.54 1.13 28.89
CA SER A 417 10.68 0.02 29.86
C SER A 417 12.00 -0.73 29.72
N LYS A 418 12.60 -0.78 28.52
CA LYS A 418 13.95 -1.29 28.24
C LYS A 418 14.64 -0.45 27.16
N ALA A 419 15.97 -0.55 27.08
CA ALA A 419 16.74 0.09 26.03
C ALA A 419 16.58 -0.70 24.72
N LEU A 420 16.37 0.02 23.62
CA LEU A 420 16.38 -0.55 22.26
C LEU A 420 17.78 -0.40 21.67
N LYS A 421 18.35 -1.46 21.11
CA LYS A 421 19.64 -1.40 20.40
C LYS A 421 19.49 -0.79 19.01
N SER A 422 18.30 -0.91 18.42
CA SER A 422 17.92 -0.25 17.18
C SER A 422 17.61 1.24 17.38
N ALA A 423 17.86 2.04 16.34
CA ALA A 423 17.37 3.41 16.29
C ALA A 423 15.84 3.42 16.21
N SER A 424 15.19 4.33 16.94
CA SER A 424 13.72 4.34 17.04
C SER A 424 13.14 5.75 16.93
N LEU A 425 11.86 5.84 16.64
CA LEU A 425 11.10 7.07 16.52
C LEU A 425 9.95 7.06 17.52
N LEU A 426 9.83 8.10 18.34
CA LEU A 426 8.64 8.35 19.14
C LEU A 426 7.77 9.39 18.43
N ARG A 427 6.61 8.95 17.96
CA ARG A 427 5.57 9.83 17.43
C ARG A 427 4.66 10.28 18.56
N ILE A 428 4.41 11.57 18.61
CA ILE A 428 3.54 12.21 19.59
C ILE A 428 2.44 12.94 18.83
N ASP A 429 1.18 12.56 19.05
CA ASP A 429 0.01 13.21 18.45
C ASP A 429 -0.85 13.82 19.56
N ILE A 430 -1.15 15.11 19.42
CA ILE A 430 -2.00 15.88 20.34
C ILE A 430 -2.95 16.77 19.52
N GLU A 431 -4.26 16.50 19.61
CA GLU A 431 -5.32 17.19 18.84
C GLU A 431 -4.98 17.33 17.33
N GLY A 432 -4.37 16.31 16.73
CA GLY A 432 -4.02 16.29 15.30
C GLY A 432 -2.67 16.94 14.96
N HIS A 433 -1.96 17.51 15.93
CA HIS A 433 -0.57 17.94 15.77
C HIS A 433 0.37 16.75 15.96
N LYS A 434 1.11 16.40 14.90
CA LYS A 434 2.01 15.25 14.89
C LYS A 434 3.47 15.68 14.98
N PHE A 435 4.17 15.14 15.96
CA PHE A 435 5.59 15.34 16.19
C PHE A 435 6.33 14.01 16.10
N ILE A 436 7.57 14.06 15.62
CA ILE A 436 8.45 12.88 15.50
C ILE A 436 9.75 13.21 16.22
N LEU A 437 10.07 12.43 17.24
CA LEU A 437 11.33 12.53 17.98
C LEU A 437 12.17 11.29 17.70
N LYS A 438 13.44 11.48 17.39
CA LYS A 438 14.41 10.39 17.19
C LYS A 438 15.01 9.97 18.53
N LEU A 439 15.12 8.66 18.75
CA LEU A 439 15.83 8.07 19.87
C LEU A 439 17.07 7.35 19.33
N GLU A 440 18.21 7.70 19.90
CA GLU A 440 19.48 7.05 19.58
C GLU A 440 19.51 5.60 20.11
N PRO A 441 20.32 4.72 19.52
CA PRO A 441 20.57 3.39 20.05
C PRO A 441 20.91 3.41 21.55
N ASN A 442 20.28 2.51 22.30
CA ASN A 442 20.37 2.35 23.76
C ASN A 442 19.79 3.51 24.60
N GLN A 443 19.15 4.50 23.98
CA GLN A 443 18.52 5.60 24.70
C GLN A 443 17.17 5.19 25.31
N ARG A 444 17.08 5.14 26.65
CA ARG A 444 15.80 4.89 27.36
C ARG A 444 15.01 6.15 27.69
N TYR A 445 15.68 7.28 27.84
CA TYR A 445 15.09 8.50 28.36
C TYR A 445 15.16 9.62 27.34
N LEU A 446 14.04 10.31 27.15
CA LEU A 446 13.91 11.40 26.20
C LEU A 446 13.20 12.58 26.85
N LYS A 447 13.83 13.75 26.85
CA LYS A 447 13.16 15.01 27.20
C LYS A 447 12.35 15.49 26.01
N VAL A 448 11.11 15.91 26.28
CA VAL A 448 10.16 16.37 25.28
C VAL A 448 9.90 17.86 25.48
N PHE A 449 10.18 18.64 24.43
CA PHE A 449 9.85 20.05 24.31
C PHE A 449 9.24 20.26 22.93
N LEU A 450 7.92 20.48 22.86
CA LEU A 450 7.20 20.62 21.60
C LEU A 450 6.27 21.83 21.64
N SER A 451 6.46 22.77 20.72
CA SER A 451 5.58 23.93 20.56
C SER A 451 4.38 23.59 19.66
N LEU A 452 3.18 23.99 20.06
CA LEU A 452 1.96 23.78 19.29
C LEU A 452 1.00 24.98 19.39
N PHE A 453 0.19 25.13 18.34
CA PHE A 453 -0.83 26.16 18.26
C PHE A 453 -2.23 25.55 18.47
N LEU A 454 -2.91 25.93 19.55
CA LEU A 454 -4.26 25.47 19.86
C LEU A 454 -5.25 26.64 19.81
N TYR A 455 -6.22 26.55 18.90
CA TYR A 455 -7.30 27.55 18.76
C TYR A 455 -8.30 27.49 19.93
N ASN A 456 -8.66 26.28 20.37
CA ASN A 456 -9.59 26.07 21.48
C ASN A 456 -8.90 25.30 22.60
N ILE A 457 -8.49 26.03 23.64
CA ILE A 457 -7.74 25.44 24.74
C ILE A 457 -8.72 24.81 25.74
N LYS A 458 -8.90 23.49 25.67
CA LYS A 458 -9.68 22.67 26.61
C LYS A 458 -8.91 22.46 27.93
N ASN A 459 -9.56 21.85 28.94
CA ASN A 459 -8.89 21.48 30.20
C ASN A 459 -8.05 20.20 30.11
N ILE A 460 -8.42 19.32 29.17
CA ILE A 460 -7.94 17.95 29.04
C ILE A 460 -7.66 17.70 27.56
N PHE A 461 -6.52 17.09 27.25
CA PHE A 461 -6.09 16.80 25.88
C PHE A 461 -5.71 15.32 25.74
N PRO A 462 -6.23 14.59 24.73
CA PRO A 462 -5.74 13.26 24.42
C PRO A 462 -4.35 13.35 23.79
N LEU A 463 -3.43 12.56 24.31
CA LEU A 463 -2.07 12.39 23.80
C LEU A 463 -1.91 10.95 23.32
N LYS A 464 -1.62 10.76 22.05
CA LYS A 464 -1.24 9.45 21.52
C LYS A 464 0.26 9.37 21.35
N LEU A 465 0.85 8.32 21.89
CA LEU A 465 2.26 8.01 21.75
C LEU A 465 2.40 6.72 20.94
N THR A 466 3.24 6.76 19.91
CA THR A 466 3.54 5.59 19.07
C THR A 466 5.04 5.47 18.91
N LEU A 467 5.61 4.34 19.35
CA LEU A 467 7.01 3.99 19.18
C LEU A 467 7.18 3.16 17.90
N GLU A 468 8.08 3.58 17.02
CA GLU A 468 8.39 2.91 15.76
C GLU A 468 9.86 2.53 15.67
N VAL A 469 10.15 1.36 15.07
CA VAL A 469 11.49 0.89 14.72
C VAL A 469 11.44 0.39 13.28
N ASP A 470 12.31 0.91 12.41
CA ASP A 470 12.36 0.55 10.98
C ASP A 470 10.98 0.53 10.31
N THR A 471 10.18 1.57 10.54
CA THR A 471 8.79 1.76 10.06
C THR A 471 7.73 0.83 10.66
N LYS A 472 8.09 -0.01 11.62
CA LYS A 472 7.18 -0.93 12.32
C LYS A 472 6.70 -0.30 13.62
N GLU A 473 5.40 -0.33 13.87
CA GLU A 473 4.83 0.07 15.16
C GLU A 473 5.14 -0.99 16.22
N VAL A 474 5.86 -0.59 17.27
CA VAL A 474 6.29 -1.46 18.38
C VAL A 474 5.37 -1.31 19.58
N TYR A 475 4.94 -0.09 19.88
CA TYR A 475 4.07 0.22 21.01
C TYR A 475 3.22 1.45 20.72
N THR A 476 1.93 1.39 21.10
CA THR A 476 1.02 2.54 21.06
C THR A 476 0.28 2.63 22.39
N THR A 477 0.15 3.86 22.90
CA THR A 477 -0.70 4.17 24.05
C THR A 477 -1.38 5.52 23.89
N GLU A 478 -2.52 5.68 24.56
CA GLU A 478 -3.25 6.93 24.66
C GLU A 478 -3.32 7.37 26.12
N LEU A 479 -2.96 8.62 26.36
CA LEU A 479 -2.87 9.23 27.68
C LEU A 479 -3.67 10.52 27.68
N ILE A 480 -3.98 11.00 28.88
CA ILE A 480 -4.65 12.27 29.08
C ILE A 480 -3.64 13.27 29.66
N LEU A 481 -3.49 14.42 28.99
CA LEU A 481 -2.72 15.55 29.47
C LEU A 481 -3.62 16.62 30.07
N THR A 482 -3.20 17.12 31.23
CA THR A 482 -3.79 18.32 31.83
C THR A 482 -3.05 19.56 31.32
N ARG A 483 -3.80 20.66 31.18
CA ARG A 483 -3.19 21.96 30.87
C ARG A 483 -2.91 22.77 32.12
N THR A 484 -1.91 23.64 32.02
CA THR A 484 -1.68 24.76 32.95
C THR A 484 -1.56 26.06 32.17
N PHE A 485 -2.22 27.11 32.64
CA PHE A 485 -2.05 28.43 32.05
C PHE A 485 -0.87 29.17 32.65
N VAL A 486 -0.14 29.87 31.79
CA VAL A 486 0.97 30.73 32.18
C VAL A 486 0.54 32.18 31.96
N ASP A 487 0.57 32.96 33.03
CA ASP A 487 0.27 34.39 33.02
C ASP A 487 1.49 35.20 32.51
N PRO A 488 1.28 36.34 31.82
CA PRO A 488 2.37 37.23 31.45
C PRO A 488 3.09 37.75 32.71
N PRO A 489 4.42 37.91 32.68
CA PRO A 489 5.13 38.59 33.76
C PRO A 489 4.58 40.00 34.02
N ARG A 490 4.72 40.47 35.25
CA ARG A 490 4.23 41.80 35.65
C ARG A 490 4.97 42.93 34.95
N GLU A 491 6.24 42.72 34.62
CA GLU A 491 7.09 43.73 33.97
C GLU A 491 6.90 43.71 32.45
N TRP A 492 6.60 44.88 31.88
CA TRP A 492 6.50 45.10 30.44
C TRP A 492 7.52 46.14 30.01
N ARG A 493 8.33 45.83 29.00
CA ARG A 493 9.28 46.75 28.39
C ARG A 493 8.67 47.34 27.13
N SER A 494 8.78 48.64 26.92
CA SER A 494 8.31 49.27 25.68
C SER A 494 9.44 49.65 24.75
N GLU A 495 9.30 49.32 23.48
CA GLU A 495 10.14 49.79 22.38
C GLU A 495 9.26 50.63 21.42
N ILE A 496 9.81 51.71 20.85
CA ILE A 496 9.16 52.47 19.79
C ILE A 496 9.95 52.25 18.50
N ARG A 497 9.28 51.74 17.46
CA ARG A 497 9.83 51.61 16.11
C ARG A 497 9.17 52.62 15.19
N ASP A 498 9.97 53.39 14.48
CA ASP A 498 9.48 54.30 13.45
C ASP A 498 9.51 53.59 12.09
N LEU A 499 8.34 53.41 11.48
CA LEU A 499 8.19 52.81 10.15
C LEU A 499 7.96 53.90 9.07
N GLY A 500 8.26 55.16 9.38
CA GLY A 500 8.15 56.31 8.49
C GLY A 500 6.77 56.98 8.54
N HIS A 501 5.72 56.24 8.19
CA HIS A 501 4.33 56.74 8.15
C HIS A 501 3.54 56.40 9.43
N VAL A 502 4.07 55.50 10.27
CA VAL A 502 3.50 55.07 11.55
C VAL A 502 4.63 54.76 12.53
N LYS A 503 4.51 55.26 13.76
CA LYS A 503 5.28 54.83 14.93
C LYS A 503 4.55 53.69 15.61
N VAL A 504 5.23 52.57 15.80
CA VAL A 504 4.69 51.40 16.50
C VAL A 504 5.32 51.33 17.88
N ARG A 505 4.52 51.51 18.93
CA ARG A 505 4.92 51.24 20.32
C ARG A 505 4.60 49.79 20.65
N ILE A 506 5.65 48.99 20.84
CA ILE A 506 5.56 47.57 21.18
C ILE A 506 5.86 47.43 22.66
N TRP A 507 4.87 47.03 23.45
CA TRP A 507 5.08 46.57 24.81
C TRP A 507 5.31 45.07 24.77
N ARG A 508 6.46 44.63 25.28
CA ARG A 508 6.88 43.23 25.31
C ARG A 508 7.11 42.78 26.75
N SER A 509 6.55 41.63 27.09
CA SER A 509 6.86 40.89 28.31
C SER A 509 7.22 39.47 27.94
N GLU A 510 8.22 38.87 28.58
CA GLU A 510 8.66 37.52 28.26
C GLU A 510 9.14 36.77 29.49
N ASN A 511 8.93 35.46 29.48
CA ASN A 511 9.55 34.53 30.43
C ASN A 511 10.41 33.52 29.65
N ASP A 512 10.75 32.41 30.29
CA ASP A 512 11.60 31.37 29.69
C ASP A 512 10.94 30.68 28.49
N LEU A 513 9.60 30.62 28.45
CA LEU A 513 8.84 29.80 27.50
C LEU A 513 8.01 30.62 26.50
N PHE A 514 7.55 31.81 26.90
CA PHE A 514 6.55 32.59 26.18
C PHE A 514 6.90 34.08 26.11
N VAL A 515 6.38 34.74 25.08
CA VAL A 515 6.49 36.17 24.81
C VAL A 515 5.10 36.75 24.56
N TRP A 516 4.78 37.85 25.22
CA TRP A 516 3.57 38.63 25.01
C TRP A 516 3.92 39.98 24.40
N GLU A 517 3.22 40.36 23.33
CA GLU A 517 3.41 41.66 22.68
C GLU A 517 2.07 42.40 22.58
N ARG A 518 2.05 43.67 23.00
CA ARG A 518 0.95 44.60 22.74
C ARG A 518 1.47 45.71 21.83
N LYS A 519 0.86 45.89 20.67
CA LYS A 519 1.29 46.87 19.66
C LYS A 519 0.29 48.01 19.56
N TRP A 520 0.78 49.22 19.69
CA TRP A 520 0.02 50.45 19.46
C TRP A 520 0.59 51.17 18.25
N TYR A 521 -0.26 51.47 17.29
CA TYR A 521 0.12 52.14 16.06
C TYR A 521 -0.28 53.61 16.14
N THR A 522 0.67 54.52 15.96
CA THR A 522 0.47 55.96 15.99
C THR A 522 0.94 56.55 14.66
N PRO A 523 0.06 57.15 13.84
CA PRO A 523 0.47 57.82 12.60
C PRO A 523 1.50 58.93 12.88
N THR A 524 2.45 59.15 11.97
CA THR A 524 3.48 60.20 12.10
C THR A 524 3.06 61.55 11.51
N TYR A 525 1.88 61.63 10.89
CA TYR A 525 1.31 62.84 10.31
C TYR A 525 0.20 63.42 11.18
N ASP A 526 0.27 64.73 11.44
CA ASP A 526 -0.67 65.48 12.26
C ASP A 526 -1.89 65.92 11.42
N GLN A 527 -2.74 64.96 11.04
CA GLN A 527 -3.98 65.26 10.31
C GLN A 527 -5.09 65.63 11.29
N LYS A 528 -5.47 66.91 11.31
CA LYS A 528 -6.64 67.37 12.07
C LYS A 528 -7.92 66.75 11.51
N LEU A 529 -8.75 66.26 12.43
CA LEU A 529 -10.03 65.62 12.14
C LEU A 529 -11.15 66.62 12.45
N VAL A 530 -11.97 66.97 11.46
CA VAL A 530 -13.10 67.91 11.61
C VAL A 530 -14.40 67.17 11.37
N ILE A 531 -15.33 67.23 12.32
CA ILE A 531 -16.62 66.54 12.26
C ILE A 531 -17.72 67.57 11.93
N ASN A 532 -18.52 67.30 10.90
CA ASN A 532 -19.62 68.17 10.45
C ASN A 532 -20.98 67.45 10.47
N LYS A 533 -22.07 68.19 10.71
CA LYS A 533 -23.46 67.70 10.68
C LYS A 533 -24.00 67.78 9.25
N PHE A 534 -24.47 66.66 8.68
CA PHE A 534 -25.11 66.64 7.35
C PHE A 534 -26.64 66.65 7.49
N THR A 535 -27.33 67.46 6.68
CA THR A 535 -28.80 67.69 6.78
C THR A 535 -29.61 67.23 5.56
N GLN A 536 -29.07 66.45 4.62
CA GLN A 536 -29.85 65.91 3.50
C GLN A 536 -29.62 64.41 3.26
N GLU A 537 -30.72 63.71 2.95
CA GLU A 537 -30.85 62.27 2.76
C GLU A 537 -29.95 61.71 1.64
N THR A 538 -28.79 61.18 2.00
CA THR A 538 -28.11 60.12 1.23
C THR A 538 -27.35 59.24 2.23
N LYS A 539 -27.66 57.94 2.26
CA LYS A 539 -27.10 56.99 3.24
C LYS A 539 -25.58 56.81 3.07
N GLY A 540 -24.84 56.91 4.17
CA GLY A 540 -23.44 56.53 4.32
C GLY A 540 -22.55 57.67 4.88
N SER A 541 -21.69 57.34 5.84
CA SER A 541 -20.65 58.24 6.36
C SER A 541 -19.65 58.58 5.23
N LYS A 542 -19.75 59.76 4.62
CA LYS A 542 -18.73 60.22 3.65
C LYS A 542 -17.53 60.81 4.39
N VAL A 543 -16.38 60.17 4.22
CA VAL A 543 -15.07 60.72 4.55
C VAL A 543 -14.58 61.52 3.34
N SER A 544 -14.34 62.81 3.49
CA SER A 544 -13.79 63.64 2.41
C SER A 544 -12.55 64.40 2.89
N LEU A 545 -11.50 64.37 2.07
CA LEU A 545 -10.27 65.09 2.33
C LEU A 545 -10.41 66.51 1.77
N VAL A 546 -10.43 67.51 2.65
CA VAL A 546 -10.62 68.91 2.23
C VAL A 546 -9.26 69.60 2.22
N LYS A 547 -8.86 70.07 1.04
CA LYS A 547 -7.66 70.88 0.85
C LYS A 547 -8.07 72.34 0.70
N VAL A 548 -7.64 73.19 1.63
CA VAL A 548 -7.84 74.64 1.58
C VAL A 548 -6.49 75.31 1.35
N PRO A 549 -6.34 76.23 0.38
CA PRO A 549 -5.10 76.97 0.16
C PRO A 549 -4.64 77.69 1.44
N GLY A 550 -3.38 77.51 1.83
CA GLY A 550 -2.80 78.16 3.02
C GLY A 550 -3.09 77.49 4.36
N LYS A 551 -3.80 76.36 4.42
CA LYS A 551 -3.99 75.56 5.64
C LYS A 551 -3.60 74.09 5.42
N PRO A 552 -3.13 73.36 6.45
CA PRO A 552 -2.88 71.93 6.34
C PRO A 552 -4.15 71.18 5.92
N PRO A 553 -4.04 70.15 5.06
CA PRO A 553 -5.18 69.32 4.68
C PRO A 553 -5.79 68.67 5.92
N PHE A 554 -7.12 68.64 6.00
CA PHE A 554 -7.86 68.01 7.09
C PHE A 554 -8.89 67.01 6.54
N ILE A 555 -9.21 66.01 7.35
CA ILE A 555 -10.23 65.02 7.02
C ILE A 555 -11.56 65.52 7.59
N SER A 556 -12.56 65.70 6.73
CA SER A 556 -13.94 65.99 7.13
C SER A 556 -14.71 64.68 7.25
N LEU A 557 -15.26 64.41 8.44
CA LEU A 557 -16.21 63.32 8.67
C LEU A 557 -17.63 63.86 8.80
N GLY A 558 -18.52 63.46 7.90
CA GLY A 558 -19.96 63.67 8.07
C GLY A 558 -20.56 62.58 8.96
N LEU A 559 -21.16 62.96 10.09
CA LEU A 559 -21.91 62.02 10.94
C LEU A 559 -23.41 62.13 10.65
N GLU A 560 -24.05 60.98 10.44
CA GLU A 560 -25.52 60.86 10.42
C GLU A 560 -26.11 61.00 11.83
N ASN A 561 -27.43 61.13 11.93
CA ASN A 561 -28.11 61.23 13.23
C ASN A 561 -27.84 59.97 14.08
N VAL A 562 -27.28 60.15 15.26
CA VAL A 562 -26.84 59.03 16.12
C VAL A 562 -28.01 58.35 16.84
N ILE A 563 -29.13 59.06 17.00
CA ILE A 563 -30.38 58.54 17.55
C ILE A 563 -31.21 57.97 16.41
N GLU A 564 -31.18 56.64 16.22
CA GLU A 564 -31.93 56.00 15.14
C GLU A 564 -33.43 56.02 15.43
N ASN A 565 -33.80 55.46 16.59
CA ASN A 565 -35.19 55.27 16.97
C ASN A 565 -35.35 55.33 18.50
N VAL A 566 -36.60 55.41 18.96
CA VAL A 566 -36.92 55.42 20.38
C VAL A 566 -38.19 54.61 20.58
N VAL A 567 -38.16 53.69 21.52
CA VAL A 567 -39.33 52.92 21.93
C VAL A 567 -39.91 53.54 23.20
N LEU A 568 -41.20 53.87 23.15
CA LEU A 568 -41.96 54.39 24.30
C LEU A 568 -42.95 53.32 24.77
N LYS A 569 -42.94 53.01 26.07
CA LYS A 569 -43.88 52.08 26.70
C LYS A 569 -44.38 52.67 28.02
N VAL A 570 -45.55 52.23 28.48
CA VAL A 570 -46.07 52.60 29.80
C VAL A 570 -46.32 51.33 30.61
N GLU A 571 -45.73 51.27 31.80
CA GLU A 571 -45.89 50.19 32.77
C GLU A 571 -46.25 50.83 34.13
N GLY A 572 -47.48 50.62 34.59
CA GLY A 572 -47.98 51.31 35.80
C GLY A 572 -47.85 52.84 35.68
N ASN A 573 -47.39 53.51 36.73
CA ASN A 573 -47.27 54.98 36.73
C ASN A 573 -45.97 55.50 36.09
N TYR A 574 -45.27 54.67 35.29
CA TYR A 574 -44.00 55.05 34.67
C TYR A 574 -44.08 55.00 33.14
N LEU A 575 -43.55 56.05 32.52
CA LEU A 575 -43.16 56.09 31.13
C LEU A 575 -41.76 55.50 30.99
N ILE A 576 -41.66 54.46 30.18
CA ILE A 576 -40.40 53.83 29.80
C ILE A 576 -39.96 54.40 28.45
N VAL A 577 -38.76 54.97 28.43
CA VAL A 577 -38.09 55.47 27.22
C VAL A 577 -36.84 54.62 26.95
N GLU A 578 -36.84 53.92 25.82
CA GLU A 578 -35.74 53.06 25.38
C GLU A 578 -35.16 53.64 24.07
N PRO A 579 -34.09 54.45 24.13
CA PRO A 579 -33.42 54.99 22.95
C PRO A 579 -32.59 53.91 22.24
N ILE A 580 -32.78 53.78 20.93
CA ILE A 580 -31.97 52.93 20.04
C ILE A 580 -30.96 53.83 19.33
N VAL A 581 -29.69 53.66 19.65
CA VAL A 581 -28.57 54.45 19.11
C VAL A 581 -27.58 53.56 18.37
N ARG A 582 -26.95 54.08 17.31
CA ARG A 582 -25.92 53.36 16.54
C ARG A 582 -24.63 53.13 17.31
N THR A 583 -24.36 53.99 18.29
CA THR A 583 -23.08 54.04 18.99
C THR A 583 -23.34 54.42 20.43
N LEU A 584 -22.61 53.79 21.35
CA LEU A 584 -22.76 54.00 22.79
C LEU A 584 -22.23 55.39 23.19
N ILE A 585 -23.10 56.40 23.14
CA ILE A 585 -22.77 57.78 23.52
C ILE A 585 -23.73 58.30 24.60
N PRO A 586 -23.27 59.21 25.48
CA PRO A 586 -24.13 59.82 26.47
C PRO A 586 -25.28 60.59 25.81
N LEU A 587 -26.47 60.47 26.40
CA LEU A 587 -27.67 61.15 25.98
C LEU A 587 -28.40 61.77 27.16
N GLN A 588 -29.24 62.75 26.85
CA GLN A 588 -30.15 63.38 27.77
C GLN A 588 -31.58 63.14 27.31
N VAL A 589 -32.42 62.60 28.19
CA VAL A 589 -33.85 62.40 27.92
C VAL A 589 -34.65 63.32 28.83
N TYR A 590 -35.51 64.13 28.22
CA TYR A 590 -36.37 65.09 28.89
C TYR A 590 -37.83 64.65 28.75
N TYR A 591 -38.55 64.60 29.86
CA TYR A 591 -40.00 64.44 29.90
C TYR A 591 -40.56 65.29 31.05
N GLY A 592 -41.26 66.38 30.69
CA GLY A 592 -41.68 67.38 31.67
C GLY A 592 -40.50 67.96 32.44
N THR A 593 -40.57 67.91 33.78
CA THR A 593 -39.47 68.33 34.67
C THR A 593 -38.43 67.23 34.92
N SER A 594 -38.68 66.00 34.44
CA SER A 594 -37.76 64.89 34.63
C SER A 594 -36.68 64.87 33.56
N VAL A 595 -35.41 64.77 33.98
CA VAL A 595 -34.26 64.69 33.09
C VAL A 595 -33.40 63.50 33.48
N TYR A 596 -33.15 62.61 32.51
CA TYR A 596 -32.13 61.59 32.61
C TYR A 596 -30.89 62.03 31.82
N THR A 597 -29.70 61.90 32.40
CA THR A 597 -28.43 62.08 31.70
C THR A 597 -27.58 60.83 31.93
N GLY A 598 -27.17 60.16 30.87
CA GLY A 598 -26.35 58.95 30.98
C GLY A 598 -26.24 58.20 29.66
N PHE A 599 -25.77 56.96 29.72
CA PHE A 599 -25.70 56.09 28.55
C PHE A 599 -27.10 55.56 28.15
N PRO A 600 -27.28 55.08 26.90
CA PRO A 600 -28.54 54.56 26.40
C PRO A 600 -28.91 53.28 27.17
N VAL A 601 -29.91 53.37 28.03
CA VAL A 601 -30.47 52.26 28.80
C VAL A 601 -32.00 52.38 28.81
N LYS A 602 -32.70 51.42 29.41
CA LYS A 602 -34.13 51.55 29.71
C LYS A 602 -34.32 52.64 30.77
N ILE A 603 -34.91 53.77 30.39
CA ILE A 603 -35.11 54.93 31.27
C ILE A 603 -36.55 54.94 31.75
N LEU A 604 -36.75 55.00 33.07
CA LEU A 604 -38.06 55.08 33.71
C LEU A 604 -38.29 56.51 34.20
N LEU A 605 -39.33 57.16 33.68
CA LEU A 605 -39.75 58.50 34.09
C LEU A 605 -41.17 58.40 34.65
N PRO A 606 -41.53 59.13 35.71
CA PRO A 606 -42.92 59.14 36.20
C PRO A 606 -43.83 59.67 35.10
N LEU A 607 -44.93 58.96 34.82
CA LEU A 607 -45.90 59.39 33.81
C LEU A 607 -46.68 60.59 34.35
N ASP A 608 -46.66 61.71 33.60
CA ASP A 608 -47.35 62.94 33.97
C ASP A 608 -48.27 63.38 32.80
N PRO A 609 -49.60 63.34 32.98
CA PRO A 609 -50.54 63.63 31.91
C PRO A 609 -50.48 65.09 31.39
N VAL A 610 -49.81 66.00 32.11
CA VAL A 610 -49.61 67.40 31.66
C VAL A 610 -48.59 67.48 30.52
N TYR A 611 -47.63 66.56 30.46
CA TYR A 611 -46.56 66.59 29.46
C TYR A 611 -46.75 65.52 28.39
N ASN A 612 -46.75 65.94 27.14
CA ASN A 612 -47.03 65.10 25.96
C ASN A 612 -45.80 64.91 25.06
N ARG A 613 -44.60 65.34 25.48
CA ARG A 613 -43.38 65.34 24.65
C ARG A 613 -42.18 64.73 25.37
N VAL A 614 -41.43 63.91 24.65
CA VAL A 614 -40.10 63.41 25.06
C VAL A 614 -39.05 63.97 24.10
N ILE A 615 -38.03 64.61 24.64
CA ILE A 615 -36.91 65.15 23.88
C ILE A 615 -35.66 64.34 24.24
N ILE A 616 -34.98 63.80 23.24
CA ILE A 616 -33.70 63.10 23.42
C ILE A 616 -32.60 63.87 22.72
N ARG A 617 -31.57 64.24 23.47
CA ARG A 617 -30.38 64.93 22.99
C ARG A 617 -29.15 64.07 23.16
N SER A 618 -28.24 64.11 22.20
CA SER A 618 -26.91 63.53 22.35
C SER A 618 -25.85 64.47 21.78
N PHE A 619 -24.68 64.46 22.42
CA PHE A 619 -23.60 65.40 22.17
C PHE A 619 -22.37 64.63 21.69
N VAL A 620 -21.88 64.97 20.50
CA VAL A 620 -20.60 64.46 19.97
C VAL A 620 -19.73 65.67 19.67
N GLY A 621 -18.80 65.96 20.58
CA GLY A 621 -18.04 67.22 20.55
C GLY A 621 -18.97 68.42 20.66
N ASN A 622 -18.91 69.33 19.68
CA ASN A 622 -19.73 70.54 19.62
C ASN A 622 -21.06 70.36 18.86
N ILE A 623 -21.38 69.14 18.41
CA ILE A 623 -22.59 68.86 17.63
C ILE A 623 -23.68 68.28 18.53
N ILE A 624 -24.89 68.83 18.41
CA ILE A 624 -26.09 68.36 19.10
C ILE A 624 -26.99 67.61 18.11
N PHE A 625 -27.24 66.34 18.41
CA PHE A 625 -28.28 65.52 17.79
C PHE A 625 -29.50 65.51 18.69
N GLU A 626 -30.66 65.85 18.14
CA GLU A 626 -31.92 65.96 18.89
C GLU A 626 -33.00 65.19 18.15
N LYS A 627 -33.83 64.47 18.91
CA LYS A 627 -35.04 63.82 18.42
C LYS A 627 -36.18 64.10 19.39
N GLU A 628 -37.28 64.59 18.87
CA GLU A 628 -38.50 64.88 19.64
C GLU A 628 -39.59 63.88 19.27
N LEU A 629 -40.35 63.45 20.26
CA LEU A 629 -41.47 62.52 20.11
C LEU A 629 -42.68 63.06 20.87
N GLU A 630 -43.82 63.10 20.19
CA GLU A 630 -45.11 63.43 20.78
C GLU A 630 -45.87 62.16 21.18
N MET A 631 -46.53 62.17 22.34
CA MET A 631 -47.40 61.11 22.82
C MET A 631 -48.67 61.71 23.45
N ASN A 632 -49.80 61.03 23.33
CA ASN A 632 -51.02 61.45 24.03
C ASN A 632 -51.03 60.94 25.48
N SER A 633 -50.20 61.55 26.33
CA SER A 633 -49.95 61.14 27.72
C SER A 633 -51.22 61.12 28.58
N LEU A 634 -52.14 62.07 28.39
CA LEU A 634 -53.43 62.10 29.09
C LEU A 634 -54.26 60.84 28.82
N ASN A 635 -54.44 60.47 27.54
CA ASN A 635 -55.21 59.29 27.18
C ASN A 635 -54.53 58.00 27.67
N ILE A 636 -53.19 57.95 27.62
CA ILE A 636 -52.43 56.80 28.13
C ILE A 636 -52.57 56.67 29.65
N ALA A 637 -52.49 57.77 30.40
CA ALA A 637 -52.66 57.80 31.85
C ALA A 637 -54.09 57.38 32.25
N LEU A 638 -55.12 57.88 31.57
CA LEU A 638 -56.52 57.51 31.82
C LEU A 638 -56.79 56.02 31.57
N ASN A 639 -56.34 55.48 30.44
CA ASN A 639 -56.51 54.05 30.14
C ASN A 639 -55.81 53.15 31.17
N ASN A 640 -54.65 53.58 31.67
CA ASN A 640 -53.95 52.81 32.69
C ASN A 640 -54.63 52.91 34.06
N ALA A 641 -55.13 54.09 34.44
CA ALA A 641 -55.93 54.26 35.65
C ALA A 641 -57.19 53.39 35.62
N ILE A 642 -57.87 53.28 34.46
CA ILE A 642 -59.01 52.37 34.26
C ILE A 642 -58.57 50.92 34.48
N LYS A 643 -57.49 50.46 33.84
CA LYS A 643 -56.99 49.09 34.01
C LYS A 643 -56.66 48.76 35.47
N VAL A 644 -55.99 49.68 36.17
CA VAL A 644 -55.65 49.51 37.59
C VAL A 644 -56.92 49.48 38.44
N ALA A 645 -57.89 50.36 38.17
CA ALA A 645 -59.17 50.36 38.86
C ALA A 645 -59.96 49.06 38.63
N THR A 646 -59.97 48.52 37.40
CA THR A 646 -60.58 47.22 37.10
C THR A 646 -59.86 46.09 37.83
N ALA A 647 -58.53 46.06 37.82
CA ALA A 647 -57.76 45.05 38.54
C ALA A 647 -57.96 45.12 40.07
N ILE A 648 -58.11 46.32 40.63
CA ILE A 648 -58.45 46.50 42.06
C ILE A 648 -59.88 46.02 42.31
N LYS A 649 -60.84 46.37 41.45
CA LYS A 649 -62.23 45.91 41.53
C LYS A 649 -62.29 44.37 41.51
N ASP A 650 -61.68 43.71 40.53
CA ASP A 650 -61.66 42.25 40.41
C ASP A 650 -61.06 41.59 41.66
N ARG A 651 -60.03 42.22 42.23
CA ARG A 651 -59.36 41.73 43.43
C ARG A 651 -60.20 41.92 44.69
N LEU A 652 -60.95 43.02 44.81
CA LEU A 652 -61.91 43.27 45.89
C LEU A 652 -63.13 42.35 45.81
N GLU A 653 -63.64 42.08 44.60
CA GLU A 653 -64.69 41.08 44.36
C GLU A 653 -64.22 39.67 44.75
N SER A 654 -62.96 39.31 44.43
CA SER A 654 -62.39 37.99 44.77
C SER A 654 -62.24 37.72 46.28
N ILE A 655 -62.26 38.76 47.12
CA ILE A 655 -62.18 38.67 48.59
C ILE A 655 -63.50 39.07 49.28
N GLY A 656 -64.59 39.26 48.53
CA GLY A 656 -65.95 39.43 49.04
C GLY A 656 -66.26 40.81 49.62
N VAL A 657 -65.55 41.86 49.22
CA VAL A 657 -65.72 43.23 49.77
C VAL A 657 -66.64 44.11 48.90
N LEU A 658 -67.14 43.62 47.76
CA LEU A 658 -68.14 44.28 46.91
C LEU A 658 -69.03 43.26 46.20
#